data_AF-A0A1F6PG33-F1
#
_entry.id   AF-A0A1F6PG33-F1
#
_cell.length_a   1.000
_cell.length_b   1.000
_cell.length_c   1.000
_cell.angle_alpha   90.00
_cell.angle_beta   90.00
_cell.angle_gamma   90.00
#
_symmetry.space_group_name_H-M   'P 1'
#
loop_
_entity.id
_entity.type
_entity.pdbx_description
1 polymer ?
#
loop_
_entity_poly.entity_id
_entity_poly.type
_entity_poly.pdbx_seq_one_letter_code
_entity_poly.pdbx_strand_id
1 'polypeptide(L)'
;MESIQINKSKISSIIKRNNEIVPFDPDKIIEAIYNAARAVGGSDYDLARNLCNKVISEINKRYHNRSIPAVEELQDIIEKVLIVNGHAKTAKAYILYREQHQRIREAKNIMLDIDRTMDGYLKQSDWRVNENSNVNYSLGGLILHNSGAITANYWLNNIYSKEVADAHKNGDFHLHDLSMFSGYCAGWSLRQLIQEGLGGVKGKINSKPANHLSTLIAQMVNFLGTMQNEWAGAQAFSSFDTYLAPFVKLDKLSYKEVKQNIQSFVFSINTPSRWGSQAPFTNITLDWTAPEDLKGQKAIVGGVEVDFTYGDCQVEMDIVNKAFIEVMMEGDSDGRGFPYPIPTYNVTRSFNWDNENAKLLFEMTAKYGTPYFQNFINSDLDPSDVRSMCCRLQLDKRELKSRGGGLFGADEFTGSIGVVTINLPRIGYLATNKEDFFARLGTLMDTAKTSLETKRKVITSLMDQGLFPYTKRYLKHLNNHFATIGLNGMNESCLNFMSKSIAAPEGKAFAEEVLDFMRKRLADYQEETGNLYNLEATPAEGTSYRLAKIDKERYPDIITSGETDPYYTNSTQLPVNYTADVFEALEHQDSLQKKYTGGTVLHAFLGENISDIETCKNLVKKIAYNFHLPYYTITPTFSICQDHGYISGEHFSCPTCGIESEVYSRIVGYYRPVQNWNKGKKSEYAIRQEFDIPKIEKQEIAMLQPHNVTKEALIKEQLPKLTPINFYPEAEKDNSILENKIQSFKFFYSDTCPNCPSVKEYIEKLAVPGKFFNASQPDGLEEARTNNVMAVPTVIFFDKEGKAINTAHSTVEIEKCL
;
A
#
# COMPACT_ATOMS: atom_id res chain seq x y z
N MET A 1 -68.75 -14.82 18.95
CA MET A 1 -67.45 -14.15 18.78
C MET A 1 -66.69 -14.98 17.76
N GLU A 2 -66.57 -14.48 16.53
CA GLU A 2 -65.71 -15.11 15.52
C GLU A 2 -64.26 -15.01 15.98
N SER A 3 -63.55 -16.13 16.07
CA SER A 3 -62.13 -16.15 16.38
C SER A 3 -61.37 -15.43 15.26
N ILE A 4 -60.74 -14.29 15.56
CA ILE A 4 -59.88 -13.57 14.60
C ILE A 4 -58.77 -14.51 14.14
N GLN A 5 -58.79 -14.88 12.86
CA GLN A 5 -57.81 -15.78 12.24
C GLN A 5 -56.52 -15.00 11.92
N ILE A 6 -55.36 -15.61 12.17
CA ILE A 6 -54.05 -15.00 11.89
C ILE A 6 -53.69 -15.19 10.41
N ASN A 7 -53.23 -14.11 9.77
CA ASN A 7 -52.79 -14.13 8.37
C ASN A 7 -51.55 -15.02 8.18
N LYS A 8 -51.47 -15.70 7.04
CA LYS A 8 -50.28 -16.49 6.68
C LYS A 8 -49.10 -15.57 6.35
N SER A 9 -47.96 -15.82 6.99
CA SER A 9 -46.70 -15.12 6.73
C SER A 9 -45.95 -15.74 5.54
N LYS A 10 -45.25 -14.93 4.75
CA LYS A 10 -44.34 -15.36 3.67
C LYS A 10 -43.01 -15.88 4.21
N ILE A 11 -42.59 -15.42 5.39
CA ILE A 11 -41.38 -15.89 6.05
C ILE A 11 -41.71 -17.11 6.91
N SER A 12 -40.82 -18.11 6.91
CA SER A 12 -40.95 -19.33 7.71
C SER A 12 -40.09 -19.31 8.98
N SER A 13 -39.02 -18.52 8.97
CA SER A 13 -38.02 -18.49 10.04
C SER A 13 -37.54 -17.07 10.30
N ILE A 14 -36.99 -16.86 11.50
CA ILE A 14 -36.36 -15.61 11.94
C ILE A 14 -35.00 -15.93 12.55
N ILE A 15 -34.06 -15.00 12.45
CA ILE A 15 -32.76 -15.13 13.11
C ILE A 15 -32.80 -14.37 14.45
N LYS A 16 -32.60 -15.12 15.55
CA LYS A 16 -32.44 -14.53 16.88
C LYS A 16 -31.08 -13.84 16.98
N ARG A 17 -30.93 -12.99 18.01
CA ARG A 17 -29.71 -12.22 18.31
C ARG A 17 -28.45 -13.06 18.55
N ASN A 18 -28.60 -14.34 18.88
CA ASN A 18 -27.53 -15.32 19.04
C ASN A 18 -27.22 -16.11 17.74
N ASN A 19 -27.67 -15.59 16.59
CA ASN A 19 -27.62 -16.24 15.26
C ASN A 19 -28.39 -17.56 15.14
N GLU A 20 -29.20 -17.93 16.14
CA GLU A 20 -30.04 -19.12 16.09
C GLU A 20 -31.26 -18.85 15.18
N ILE A 21 -31.41 -19.66 14.14
CA ILE A 21 -32.59 -19.62 13.27
C ILE A 21 -33.71 -20.39 13.93
N VAL A 22 -34.84 -19.73 14.17
CA VAL A 22 -36.03 -20.34 14.76
C VAL A 22 -37.26 -20.15 13.90
N PRO A 23 -38.27 -21.03 14.00
CA PRO A 23 -39.53 -20.84 13.31
C PRO A 23 -40.19 -19.50 13.63
N PHE A 24 -40.76 -18.85 12.62
CA PHE A 24 -41.55 -17.64 12.81
C PHE A 24 -42.84 -17.99 13.57
N ASP A 25 -43.09 -17.27 14.65
CA ASP A 25 -44.21 -17.52 15.56
C ASP A 25 -45.00 -16.21 15.80
N PRO A 26 -46.22 -16.09 15.23
CA PRO A 26 -47.08 -14.93 15.42
C PRO A 26 -47.48 -14.67 16.86
N ASP A 27 -47.60 -15.71 17.70
CA ASP A 27 -48.10 -15.57 19.07
C ASP A 27 -47.12 -14.75 19.92
N LYS A 28 -45.81 -14.83 19.62
CA LYS A 28 -44.80 -13.99 20.26
C LYS A 28 -44.99 -12.50 19.97
N ILE A 29 -45.53 -12.15 18.81
CA ILE A 29 -45.82 -10.76 18.45
C ILE A 29 -47.04 -10.28 19.25
N ILE A 30 -48.09 -11.11 19.35
CA ILE A 30 -49.30 -10.81 20.13
C ILE A 30 -48.92 -10.56 21.59
N GLU A 31 -48.16 -11.48 22.19
CA GLU A 31 -47.70 -11.37 23.58
C GLU A 31 -46.86 -10.13 23.81
N ALA A 32 -45.95 -9.79 22.89
CA ALA A 32 -45.10 -8.60 23.03
C ALA A 32 -45.93 -7.29 22.98
N ILE A 33 -46.90 -7.21 22.06
CA ILE A 33 -47.83 -6.07 21.96
C ILE A 33 -48.73 -5.99 23.20
N TYR A 34 -49.27 -7.12 23.64
CA TYR A 34 -50.17 -7.20 24.80
C TYR A 34 -49.46 -6.79 26.09
N ASN A 35 -48.24 -7.26 26.32
CA ASN A 35 -47.45 -6.88 27.50
C ASN A 35 -47.10 -5.39 27.50
N ALA A 36 -46.77 -4.82 26.34
CA ALA A 36 -46.57 -3.37 26.21
C ALA A 36 -47.86 -2.59 26.47
N ALA A 37 -49.01 -3.10 26.03
CA ALA A 37 -50.31 -2.47 26.29
C ALA A 37 -50.65 -2.51 27.78
N ARG A 38 -50.39 -3.62 28.47
CA ARG A 38 -50.57 -3.77 29.93
C ARG A 38 -49.72 -2.79 30.72
N ALA A 39 -48.48 -2.54 30.30
CA ALA A 39 -47.59 -1.60 30.95
C ALA A 39 -48.12 -0.15 30.93
N VAL A 40 -49.07 0.17 30.04
CA VAL A 40 -49.73 1.49 29.95
C VAL A 40 -51.21 1.45 30.30
N GLY A 41 -51.69 0.37 30.93
CA GLY A 41 -53.06 0.23 31.44
C GLY A 41 -54.07 -0.38 30.47
N GLY A 42 -53.64 -0.94 29.33
CA GLY A 42 -54.49 -1.67 28.38
C GLY A 42 -54.65 -3.16 28.74
N SER A 43 -55.78 -3.77 28.35
CA SER A 43 -56.09 -5.18 28.65
C SER A 43 -56.76 -5.93 27.49
N ASP A 44 -56.80 -5.34 26.30
CA ASP A 44 -57.48 -5.91 25.14
C ASP A 44 -56.54 -6.82 24.34
N TYR A 45 -56.74 -8.14 24.46
CA TYR A 45 -55.95 -9.15 23.77
C TYR A 45 -56.36 -9.31 22.30
N ASP A 46 -57.64 -9.11 21.97
CA ASP A 46 -58.13 -9.20 20.60
C ASP A 46 -57.61 -8.05 19.74
N LEU A 47 -57.44 -6.87 20.33
CA LEU A 47 -56.77 -5.74 19.71
C LEU A 47 -55.29 -6.04 19.42
N ALA A 48 -54.57 -6.71 20.33
CA ALA A 48 -53.18 -7.13 20.09
C ALA A 48 -53.08 -8.14 18.92
N ARG A 49 -54.05 -9.06 18.82
CA ARG A 49 -54.16 -10.00 17.70
C ARG A 49 -54.45 -9.29 16.37
N ASN A 50 -55.32 -8.29 16.37
CA ASN A 50 -55.58 -7.46 15.18
C ASN A 50 -54.34 -6.67 14.73
N LEU A 51 -53.57 -6.13 15.67
CA LEU A 51 -52.31 -5.44 15.37
C LEU A 51 -51.24 -6.40 14.83
N CYS A 52 -51.17 -7.63 15.35
CA CYS A 52 -50.30 -8.68 14.81
C CYS A 52 -50.60 -8.97 13.32
N ASN A 53 -51.88 -9.04 12.93
CA ASN A 53 -52.25 -9.22 11.51
C ASN A 53 -51.75 -8.08 10.61
N LYS A 54 -51.69 -6.85 11.12
CA LYS A 54 -51.11 -5.70 10.42
C LYS A 54 -49.59 -5.79 10.33
N VAL A 55 -48.92 -6.26 11.38
CA VAL A 55 -47.48 -6.57 11.37
C VAL A 55 -47.15 -7.62 10.31
N ILE A 56 -47.92 -8.72 10.24
CA ILE A 56 -47.73 -9.77 9.22
C ILE A 56 -47.95 -9.22 7.80
N SER A 57 -48.93 -8.34 7.61
CA SER A 57 -49.14 -7.67 6.31
C SER A 57 -47.91 -6.88 5.88
N GLU A 58 -47.28 -6.15 6.80
CA GLU A 58 -46.07 -5.37 6.51
C GLU A 58 -44.85 -6.26 6.25
N ILE A 59 -44.70 -7.35 7.01
CA ILE A 59 -43.67 -8.39 6.77
C ILE A 59 -43.80 -8.93 5.35
N ASN A 60 -45.02 -9.28 4.92
CA ASN A 60 -45.30 -9.85 3.61
C ASN A 60 -45.04 -8.89 2.43
N LYS A 61 -45.02 -7.58 2.70
CA LYS A 61 -44.64 -6.54 1.72
C LYS A 61 -43.12 -6.36 1.66
N ARG A 62 -42.45 -6.42 2.80
CA ARG A 62 -41.02 -6.09 2.93
C ARG A 62 -40.10 -7.26 2.58
N TYR A 63 -40.50 -8.50 2.84
CA TYR A 63 -39.62 -9.66 2.74
C TYR A 63 -40.05 -10.68 1.67
N HIS A 64 -39.05 -11.32 1.07
CA HIS A 64 -39.23 -12.44 0.14
C HIS A 64 -39.43 -13.76 0.92
N ASN A 65 -39.96 -14.80 0.28
CA ASN A 65 -40.24 -16.10 0.95
C ASN A 65 -38.98 -16.85 1.43
N ARG A 66 -37.80 -16.51 0.88
CA ARG A 66 -36.48 -17.02 1.28
C ARG A 66 -35.77 -16.13 2.31
N SER A 67 -36.36 -15.00 2.68
CA SER A 67 -35.77 -14.09 3.67
C SER A 67 -35.90 -14.64 5.08
N ILE A 68 -34.83 -14.49 5.87
CA ILE A 68 -34.80 -14.83 7.30
C ILE A 68 -34.49 -13.53 8.06
N PRO A 69 -35.50 -12.71 8.36
CA PRO A 69 -35.28 -11.41 9.00
C PRO A 69 -34.81 -11.57 10.44
N ALA A 70 -34.03 -10.60 10.91
CA ALA A 70 -33.61 -10.54 12.30
C ALA A 70 -34.78 -10.13 13.22
N VAL A 71 -34.73 -10.59 14.47
CA VAL A 71 -35.72 -10.23 15.50
C VAL A 71 -35.88 -8.71 15.63
N GLU A 72 -34.80 -7.94 15.49
CA GLU A 72 -34.79 -6.48 15.50
C GLU A 72 -35.69 -5.88 14.42
N GLU A 73 -35.61 -6.41 13.20
CA GLU A 73 -36.39 -5.89 12.08
C GLU A 73 -37.89 -6.10 12.31
N LEU A 74 -38.27 -7.20 12.95
CA LEU A 74 -39.65 -7.47 13.37
C LEU A 74 -40.09 -6.50 14.47
N GLN A 75 -39.22 -6.19 15.43
CA GLN A 75 -39.49 -5.21 16.49
C GLN A 75 -39.73 -3.81 15.91
N ASP A 76 -38.95 -3.41 14.90
CA ASP A 76 -39.12 -2.12 14.20
C ASP A 76 -40.47 -2.06 13.45
N ILE A 77 -40.90 -3.16 12.84
CA ILE A 77 -42.23 -3.25 12.21
C ILE A 77 -43.34 -3.16 13.26
N ILE A 78 -43.20 -3.82 14.41
CA ILE A 78 -44.17 -3.74 15.51
C ILE A 78 -44.30 -2.29 15.98
N GLU A 79 -43.19 -1.60 16.20
CA GLU A 79 -43.16 -0.19 16.58
C GLU A 79 -43.90 0.69 15.57
N LYS A 80 -43.56 0.56 14.28
CA LYS A 80 -44.23 1.29 13.19
C LYS A 80 -45.73 1.04 13.19
N VAL A 81 -46.16 -0.22 13.31
CA VAL A 81 -47.59 -0.58 13.32
C VAL A 81 -48.30 0.00 14.55
N LEU A 82 -47.69 -0.01 15.73
CA LEU A 82 -48.28 0.58 16.93
C LEU A 82 -48.45 2.10 16.79
N ILE A 83 -47.46 2.80 16.23
CA ILE A 83 -47.52 4.25 16.01
C ILE A 83 -48.60 4.61 14.98
N VAL A 84 -48.57 3.98 13.81
CA VAL A 84 -49.49 4.27 12.69
C VAL A 84 -50.95 3.98 13.06
N ASN A 85 -51.20 3.03 13.96
CA ASN A 85 -52.55 2.68 14.41
C ASN A 85 -52.98 3.44 15.67
N GLY A 86 -52.31 4.54 16.03
CA GLY A 86 -52.73 5.42 17.13
C GLY A 86 -52.40 4.93 18.54
N HIS A 87 -51.60 3.86 18.68
CA HIS A 87 -51.19 3.30 19.96
C HIS A 87 -49.85 3.87 20.44
N ALA A 88 -49.69 5.20 20.38
CA ALA A 88 -48.42 5.88 20.69
C ALA A 88 -47.91 5.62 22.12
N LYS A 89 -48.81 5.53 23.11
CA LYS A 89 -48.43 5.21 24.50
C LYS A 89 -47.88 3.78 24.61
N THR A 90 -48.53 2.81 23.98
CA THR A 90 -48.10 1.41 23.92
C THR A 90 -46.78 1.28 23.16
N ALA A 91 -46.61 1.99 22.03
CA ALA A 91 -45.36 2.04 21.28
C ALA A 91 -44.21 2.56 22.15
N LYS A 92 -44.41 3.65 22.90
CA LYS A 92 -43.39 4.19 23.81
C LYS A 92 -42.98 3.20 24.89
N ALA A 93 -43.94 2.51 25.51
CA ALA A 93 -43.64 1.47 26.51
C ALA A 93 -42.89 0.28 25.91
N TYR A 94 -43.24 -0.13 24.69
CA TYR A 94 -42.55 -1.16 23.94
C TYR A 94 -41.09 -0.77 23.65
N ILE A 95 -40.85 0.46 23.18
CA ILE A 95 -39.51 1.02 22.90
C ILE A 95 -38.67 1.06 24.18
N LEU A 96 -39.20 1.61 25.28
CA LEU A 96 -38.47 1.73 26.55
C LEU A 96 -38.13 0.36 27.15
N TYR A 97 -39.05 -0.61 27.09
CA TYR A 97 -38.79 -1.97 27.54
C TYR A 97 -37.67 -2.64 26.73
N ARG A 98 -37.68 -2.46 25.40
CA ARG A 98 -36.61 -2.91 24.50
C ARG A 98 -35.28 -2.28 24.87
N GLU A 99 -35.24 -0.97 25.08
CA GLU A 99 -34.03 -0.21 25.44
C GLU A 99 -33.48 -0.64 26.81
N GLN A 100 -34.32 -0.76 27.83
CA GLN A 100 -33.90 -1.21 29.17
C GLN A 100 -33.32 -2.62 29.12
N HIS A 101 -33.99 -3.55 28.44
CA HIS A 101 -33.49 -4.91 28.30
C HIS A 101 -32.24 -4.97 27.41
N GLN A 102 -32.12 -4.05 26.44
CA GLN A 102 -30.91 -3.91 25.64
C GLN A 102 -29.74 -3.46 26.51
N ARG A 103 -29.90 -2.43 27.36
CA ARG A 103 -28.86 -1.99 28.31
C ARG A 103 -28.43 -3.09 29.28
N ILE A 104 -29.37 -3.83 29.86
CA ILE A 104 -29.06 -4.96 30.77
C ILE A 104 -28.27 -6.06 30.05
N ARG A 105 -28.64 -6.35 28.79
CA ARG A 105 -27.91 -7.32 27.96
C ARG A 105 -26.55 -6.82 27.54
N GLU A 106 -26.42 -5.55 27.18
CA GLU A 106 -25.13 -4.92 26.85
C GLU A 106 -24.17 -5.00 28.04
N ALA A 107 -24.62 -4.66 29.24
CA ALA A 107 -23.82 -4.79 30.46
C ALA A 107 -23.40 -6.26 30.75
N LYS A 108 -24.32 -7.21 30.59
CA LYS A 108 -24.03 -8.64 30.79
C LYS A 108 -23.10 -9.22 29.71
N ASN A 109 -23.27 -8.77 28.47
CA ASN A 109 -22.40 -9.15 27.35
C ASN A 109 -21.00 -8.59 27.58
N ILE A 110 -20.82 -7.32 27.97
CA ILE A 110 -19.50 -6.74 28.25
C ILE A 110 -18.74 -7.57 29.31
N MET A 111 -19.41 -7.99 30.38
CA MET A 111 -18.78 -8.78 31.45
C MET A 111 -18.42 -10.21 31.00
N LEU A 112 -19.30 -10.89 30.25
CA LEU A 112 -19.01 -12.20 29.64
C LEU A 112 -17.93 -12.11 28.54
N ASP A 113 -17.83 -10.97 27.86
CA ASP A 113 -16.84 -10.70 26.81
C ASP A 113 -15.44 -10.57 27.43
N ILE A 114 -15.29 -10.01 28.64
CA ILE A 114 -14.01 -9.91 29.33
C ILE A 114 -13.44 -11.29 29.67
N ASP A 115 -14.22 -12.13 30.35
CA ASP A 115 -13.78 -13.48 30.74
C ASP A 115 -13.47 -14.33 29.49
N ARG A 116 -14.33 -14.25 28.46
CA ARG A 116 -14.11 -14.95 27.20
C ARG A 116 -12.88 -14.46 26.45
N THR A 117 -12.63 -13.15 26.42
CA THR A 117 -11.48 -12.55 25.73
C THR A 117 -10.17 -12.94 26.43
N MET A 118 -10.15 -12.92 27.76
CA MET A 118 -9.01 -13.35 28.57
C MET A 118 -8.75 -14.86 28.43
N ASP A 119 -9.77 -15.69 28.67
CA ASP A 119 -9.65 -17.14 28.57
C ASP A 119 -9.33 -17.61 27.15
N GLY A 120 -9.89 -16.96 26.13
CA GLY A 120 -9.68 -17.28 24.73
C GLY A 120 -8.21 -17.13 24.31
N TYR A 121 -7.57 -16.03 24.73
CA TYR A 121 -6.14 -15.80 24.49
C TYR A 121 -5.27 -16.76 25.32
N LEU A 122 -5.53 -16.90 26.62
CA LEU A 122 -4.75 -17.75 27.52
C LEU A 122 -4.80 -19.24 27.13
N LYS A 123 -5.92 -19.69 26.56
CA LYS A 123 -6.11 -21.07 26.07
C LYS A 123 -5.76 -21.23 24.58
N GLN A 124 -5.33 -20.17 23.89
CA GLN A 124 -5.08 -20.13 22.44
C GLN A 124 -6.23 -20.72 21.58
N SER A 125 -7.47 -20.57 22.04
CA SER A 125 -8.65 -21.22 21.42
C SER A 125 -9.38 -20.33 20.41
N ASP A 126 -9.10 -19.03 20.39
CA ASP A 126 -9.62 -18.09 19.39
C ASP A 126 -8.68 -18.03 18.17
N TRP A 127 -9.20 -18.29 16.97
CA TRP A 127 -8.43 -18.14 15.73
C TRP A 127 -7.89 -16.72 15.54
N ARG A 128 -8.53 -15.72 16.14
CA ARG A 128 -8.09 -14.32 16.12
C ARG A 128 -6.71 -14.09 16.76
N VAL A 129 -6.25 -15.04 17.59
CA VAL A 129 -4.85 -15.04 18.08
C VAL A 129 -3.86 -15.07 16.90
N ASN A 130 -4.23 -15.71 15.79
CA ASN A 130 -3.45 -15.77 14.54
C ASN A 130 -4.06 -14.90 13.42
N GLU A 131 -4.92 -13.91 13.73
CA GLU A 131 -5.46 -12.98 12.72
C GLU A 131 -4.35 -12.11 12.11
N ASN A 132 -3.31 -11.83 12.89
CA ASN A 132 -2.10 -11.15 12.47
C ASN A 132 -0.89 -12.04 12.78
N SER A 133 -0.24 -12.55 11.74
CA SER A 133 0.91 -13.47 11.86
C SER A 133 2.16 -12.84 12.51
N ASN A 134 2.13 -11.53 12.83
CA ASN A 134 3.20 -10.82 13.53
C ASN A 134 3.12 -10.91 15.07
N VAL A 135 2.08 -11.53 15.65
CA VAL A 135 1.85 -11.52 17.10
C VAL A 135 2.14 -12.87 17.72
N ASN A 136 3.10 -12.91 18.65
CA ASN A 136 3.39 -14.11 19.43
C ASN A 136 2.65 -14.11 20.78
N TYR A 137 2.37 -15.31 21.30
CA TYR A 137 1.82 -15.48 22.65
C TYR A 137 2.75 -14.85 23.68
N SER A 138 2.29 -13.75 24.30
CA SER A 138 3.08 -12.94 25.22
C SER A 138 2.18 -12.06 26.06
N LEU A 139 2.71 -11.47 27.14
CA LEU A 139 1.98 -10.48 27.92
C LEU A 139 1.61 -9.25 27.06
N GLY A 140 2.53 -8.76 26.23
CA GLY A 140 2.25 -7.64 25.32
C GLY A 140 1.14 -7.99 24.32
N GLY A 141 1.15 -9.21 23.79
CA GLY A 141 0.10 -9.73 22.91
C GLY A 141 -1.27 -9.82 23.62
N LEU A 142 -1.31 -10.23 24.89
CA LEU A 142 -2.54 -10.23 25.68
C LEU A 142 -3.11 -8.82 25.87
N ILE A 143 -2.26 -7.84 26.19
CA ILE A 143 -2.69 -6.44 26.37
C ILE A 143 -3.26 -5.90 25.05
N LEU A 144 -2.58 -6.16 23.91
CA LEU A 144 -3.07 -5.78 22.58
C LEU A 144 -4.40 -6.43 22.24
N HIS A 145 -4.56 -7.73 22.50
CA HIS A 145 -5.79 -8.47 22.23
C HIS A 145 -6.98 -7.87 23.00
N ASN A 146 -6.82 -7.64 24.31
CA ASN A 146 -7.87 -7.10 25.16
C ASN A 146 -8.24 -5.66 24.79
N SER A 147 -7.23 -4.80 24.65
CA SER A 147 -7.45 -3.40 24.25
C SER A 147 -8.08 -3.31 22.85
N GLY A 148 -7.67 -4.20 21.95
CA GLY A 148 -8.21 -4.29 20.60
C GLY A 148 -9.70 -4.63 20.57
N ALA A 149 -10.11 -5.64 21.34
CA ALA A 149 -11.52 -6.03 21.44
C ALA A 149 -12.40 -4.90 22.00
N ILE A 150 -11.93 -4.23 23.07
CA ILE A 150 -12.64 -3.09 23.67
C ILE A 150 -12.77 -1.94 22.67
N THR A 151 -11.67 -1.59 22.00
CA THR A 151 -11.63 -0.50 21.02
C THR A 151 -12.54 -0.77 19.83
N ALA A 152 -12.55 -2.00 19.32
CA ALA A 152 -13.40 -2.39 18.20
C ALA A 152 -14.89 -2.30 18.57
N ASN A 153 -15.26 -2.77 19.76
CA ASN A 153 -16.62 -2.63 20.30
C ASN A 153 -17.01 -1.16 20.46
N TYR A 154 -16.10 -0.30 20.92
CA TYR A 154 -16.38 1.13 21.05
C TYR A 154 -16.65 1.79 19.69
N TRP A 155 -15.82 1.52 18.67
CA TRP A 155 -16.06 1.96 17.29
C TRP A 155 -17.44 1.54 16.80
N LEU A 156 -17.77 0.25 16.89
CA LEU A 156 -18.99 -0.32 16.31
C LEU A 156 -20.28 0.09 17.03
N ASN A 157 -20.22 0.35 18.34
CA ASN A 157 -21.43 0.59 19.13
C ASN A 157 -21.64 2.08 19.46
N ASN A 158 -20.59 2.91 19.45
CA ASN A 158 -20.67 4.31 19.88
C ASN A 158 -20.32 5.32 18.80
N ILE A 159 -19.47 4.95 17.84
CA ILE A 159 -18.95 5.90 16.84
C ILE A 159 -19.64 5.70 15.48
N TYR A 160 -19.70 4.46 14.99
CA TYR A 160 -20.33 4.17 13.72
C TYR A 160 -21.85 4.12 13.84
N SER A 161 -22.51 4.49 12.74
CA SER A 161 -23.95 4.27 12.60
C SER A 161 -24.26 2.77 12.66
N LYS A 162 -25.50 2.43 13.05
CA LYS A 162 -25.97 1.05 13.07
C LYS A 162 -25.80 0.36 11.72
N GLU A 163 -26.05 1.07 10.62
CA GLU A 163 -25.88 0.54 9.26
C GLU A 163 -24.43 0.11 8.99
N VAL A 164 -23.45 0.97 9.29
CA VAL A 164 -22.02 0.66 9.12
C VAL A 164 -21.60 -0.51 10.02
N ALA A 165 -22.04 -0.49 11.28
CA ALA A 165 -21.69 -1.53 12.24
C ALA A 165 -22.29 -2.89 11.84
N ASP A 166 -23.54 -2.90 11.38
CA ASP A 166 -24.24 -4.12 10.94
C ASP A 166 -23.57 -4.68 9.68
N ALA A 167 -23.22 -3.84 8.70
CA ALA A 167 -22.53 -4.29 7.49
C ALA A 167 -21.17 -4.97 7.79
N HIS A 168 -20.42 -4.46 8.78
CA HIS A 168 -19.22 -5.14 9.27
C HIS A 168 -19.54 -6.46 9.98
N LYS A 169 -20.48 -6.45 10.92
CA LYS A 169 -20.84 -7.61 11.76
C LYS A 169 -21.41 -8.76 10.92
N ASN A 170 -22.20 -8.45 9.90
CA ASN A 170 -22.84 -9.41 9.00
C ASN A 170 -21.90 -9.92 7.88
N GLY A 171 -20.71 -9.33 7.75
CA GLY A 171 -19.77 -9.70 6.69
C GLY A 171 -20.15 -9.18 5.30
N ASP A 172 -20.93 -8.10 5.21
CA ASP A 172 -21.24 -7.44 3.93
C ASP A 172 -20.01 -6.66 3.42
N PHE A 173 -19.24 -6.08 4.35
CA PHE A 173 -17.87 -5.63 4.15
C PHE A 173 -17.04 -5.84 5.41
N HIS A 174 -15.74 -5.55 5.34
CA HIS A 174 -14.84 -5.57 6.48
C HIS A 174 -14.25 -4.18 6.73
N LEU A 175 -14.24 -3.76 8.00
CA LEU A 175 -13.59 -2.53 8.47
C LEU A 175 -12.25 -2.97 9.06
N HIS A 176 -11.16 -2.49 8.48
CA HIS A 176 -9.83 -2.86 8.95
C HIS A 176 -9.44 -2.09 10.21
N ASP A 177 -8.60 -2.72 11.02
CA ASP A 177 -7.91 -2.16 12.20
C ASP A 177 -8.80 -1.49 13.24
N LEU A 178 -9.98 -2.07 13.49
CA LEU A 178 -10.85 -1.62 14.58
C LEU A 178 -10.21 -1.80 15.96
N SER A 179 -9.13 -2.58 16.08
CA SER A 179 -8.37 -2.77 17.31
C SER A 179 -7.59 -1.54 17.76
N MET A 180 -7.42 -0.54 16.89
CA MET A 180 -6.77 0.72 17.22
C MET A 180 -7.72 1.89 17.05
N PHE A 181 -7.64 2.85 17.96
CA PHE A 181 -8.44 4.08 17.89
C PHE A 181 -7.67 5.17 17.13
N SER A 182 -7.26 4.87 15.89
CA SER A 182 -6.38 5.70 15.06
C SER A 182 -6.74 5.64 13.57
N GLY A 183 -5.97 6.35 12.75
CA GLY A 183 -5.92 6.11 11.29
C GLY A 183 -5.23 4.79 10.95
N TYR A 184 -5.25 4.41 9.66
CA TYR A 184 -4.70 3.15 9.17
C TYR A 184 -3.17 3.23 9.05
N CYS A 185 -2.63 3.92 8.06
CA CYS A 185 -1.19 3.98 7.84
C CYS A 185 -0.73 5.37 7.38
N ALA A 186 0.56 5.63 7.53
CA ALA A 186 1.14 6.94 7.29
C ALA A 186 2.56 6.88 6.73
N GLY A 187 2.82 7.83 5.84
CA GLY A 187 4.11 8.21 5.34
C GLY A 187 4.72 9.39 6.07
N TRP A 188 6.05 9.37 6.14
CA TRP A 188 6.80 10.38 6.86
C TRP A 188 7.91 10.96 6.01
N SER A 189 7.99 12.29 5.95
CA SER A 189 9.11 12.96 5.28
C SER A 189 10.39 12.76 6.09
N LEU A 190 11.29 11.91 5.58
CA LEU A 190 12.62 11.76 6.15
C LEU A 190 13.41 13.07 6.05
N ARG A 191 13.19 13.86 4.99
CA ARG A 191 13.72 15.22 4.86
C ARG A 191 13.30 16.11 6.02
N GLN A 192 12.02 16.10 6.39
CA GLN A 192 11.55 16.88 7.54
C GLN A 192 12.24 16.45 8.84
N LEU A 193 12.39 15.14 9.06
CA LEU A 193 13.12 14.63 10.23
C LEU A 193 14.59 15.09 10.23
N ILE A 194 15.26 15.08 9.07
CA ILE A 194 16.63 15.58 8.91
C ILE A 194 16.70 17.10 9.16
N GLN A 195 15.71 17.86 8.72
CA GLN A 195 15.68 19.32 8.85
C GLN A 195 15.38 19.79 10.27
N GLU A 196 14.44 19.12 10.95
CA GLU A 196 13.84 19.61 12.19
C GLU A 196 14.27 18.80 13.43
N GLY A 197 14.75 17.58 13.24
CA GLY A 197 15.04 16.62 14.31
C GLY A 197 13.78 15.98 14.90
N LEU A 198 13.99 15.08 15.88
CA LEU A 198 12.92 14.42 16.62
C LEU A 198 12.45 15.25 17.81
N GLY A 199 11.25 15.83 17.76
CA GLY A 199 10.69 16.62 18.87
C GLY A 199 9.55 17.55 18.47
N GLY A 200 9.37 18.63 19.25
CA GLY A 200 8.35 19.66 19.06
C GLY A 200 7.01 19.34 19.72
N VAL A 201 6.94 18.32 20.59
CA VAL A 201 5.76 18.00 21.39
C VAL A 201 5.90 18.61 22.79
N LYS A 202 4.87 19.36 23.23
CA LYS A 202 4.87 20.05 24.52
C LYS A 202 5.07 19.05 25.68
N GLY A 203 6.01 19.36 26.57
CA GLY A 203 6.30 18.53 27.74
C GLY A 203 7.10 17.24 27.43
N LYS A 204 7.62 17.10 26.21
CA LYS A 204 8.50 15.99 25.80
C LYS A 204 9.90 16.51 25.48
N ILE A 205 10.88 15.61 25.51
CA ILE A 205 12.28 15.92 25.16
C ILE A 205 12.38 16.19 23.65
N ASN A 206 13.24 17.13 23.29
CA ASN A 206 13.52 17.50 21.90
C ASN A 206 14.97 17.13 21.53
N SER A 207 15.14 16.43 20.43
CA SER A 207 16.43 16.19 19.77
C SER A 207 16.64 17.21 18.65
N LYS A 208 17.84 17.77 18.58
CA LYS A 208 18.25 18.62 17.45
C LYS A 208 18.39 17.77 16.17
N PRO A 209 18.35 18.39 14.98
CA PRO A 209 18.74 17.74 13.73
C PRO A 209 20.06 16.96 13.85
N ALA A 210 20.12 15.78 13.24
CA ALA A 210 21.29 14.93 13.29
C ALA A 210 22.43 15.50 12.42
N ASN A 211 23.65 15.55 12.96
CA ASN A 211 24.86 15.93 12.20
C ASN A 211 25.60 14.75 11.59
N HIS A 212 25.39 13.55 12.13
CA HIS A 212 26.10 12.32 11.73
C HIS A 212 25.11 11.20 11.43
N LEU A 213 25.50 10.28 10.54
CA LEU A 213 24.66 9.16 10.10
C LEU A 213 24.14 8.35 11.30
N SER A 214 24.99 8.03 12.27
CA SER A 214 24.62 7.25 13.46
C SER A 214 23.51 7.91 14.29
N THR A 215 23.54 9.24 14.40
CA THR A 215 22.51 9.99 15.12
C THR A 215 21.21 10.04 14.32
N LEU A 216 21.30 10.15 12.98
CA LEU A 216 20.12 10.10 12.12
C LEU A 216 19.45 8.73 12.24
N ILE A 217 20.20 7.63 12.14
CA ILE A 217 19.68 6.26 12.30
C ILE A 217 18.96 6.11 13.65
N ALA A 218 19.57 6.55 14.74
CA ALA A 218 18.94 6.50 16.06
C ALA A 218 17.63 7.32 16.11
N GLN A 219 17.60 8.50 15.48
CA GLN A 219 16.37 9.30 15.39
C GLN A 219 15.30 8.63 14.53
N MET A 220 15.66 8.00 13.41
CA MET A 220 14.72 7.27 12.54
C MET A 220 14.08 6.09 13.26
N VAL A 221 14.86 5.29 13.98
CA VAL A 221 14.35 4.17 14.79
C VAL A 221 13.38 4.69 15.86
N ASN A 222 13.76 5.71 16.62
CA ASN A 222 12.92 6.28 17.66
C ASN A 222 11.65 6.93 17.07
N PHE A 223 11.76 7.56 15.90
CA PHE A 223 10.64 8.15 15.19
C PHE A 223 9.62 7.09 14.78
N LEU A 224 10.03 6.07 14.03
CA LEU A 224 9.14 4.98 13.59
C LEU A 224 8.56 4.23 14.80
N GLY A 225 9.39 4.00 15.82
CA GLY A 225 9.00 3.39 17.09
C GLY A 225 7.94 4.19 17.85
N THR A 226 7.94 5.52 17.72
CA THR A 226 6.93 6.41 18.31
C THR A 226 5.66 6.41 17.46
N MET A 227 5.78 6.59 16.14
CA MET A 227 4.63 6.75 15.24
C MET A 227 3.75 5.51 15.14
N GLN A 228 4.32 4.29 15.22
CA GLN A 228 3.53 3.06 15.25
C GLN A 228 2.53 2.97 16.42
N ASN A 229 2.70 3.78 17.48
CA ASN A 229 1.78 3.81 18.61
C ASN A 229 0.61 4.80 18.39
N GLU A 230 0.70 5.69 17.41
CA GLU A 230 -0.37 6.61 17.01
C GLU A 230 -1.13 6.16 15.76
N TRP A 231 -0.70 5.05 15.14
CA TRP A 231 -1.26 4.51 13.88
C TRP A 231 -1.43 2.99 13.95
N ALA A 232 -2.33 2.44 13.13
CA ALA A 232 -2.63 1.02 13.20
C ALA A 232 -1.65 0.14 12.42
N GLY A 233 -1.31 0.58 11.20
CA GLY A 233 -0.56 -0.17 10.18
C GLY A 233 0.79 0.43 9.85
N ALA A 234 1.19 0.32 8.58
CA ALA A 234 2.55 0.56 8.12
C ALA A 234 3.04 2.02 8.31
N GLN A 235 4.32 2.15 8.67
CA GLN A 235 5.05 3.42 8.78
C GLN A 235 6.17 3.43 7.74
N ALA A 236 6.21 4.43 6.86
CA ALA A 236 7.11 4.40 5.71
C ALA A 236 8.01 5.64 5.59
N PHE A 237 9.24 5.40 5.09
CA PHE A 237 10.14 6.43 4.58
C PHE A 237 10.39 6.24 3.07
N SER A 238 10.48 7.34 2.32
CA SER A 238 10.81 7.35 0.89
C SER A 238 12.22 7.88 0.68
N SER A 239 12.81 7.57 -0.47
CA SER A 239 14.14 8.07 -0.86
C SER A 239 15.21 7.83 0.22
N PHE A 240 15.17 6.64 0.82
CA PHE A 240 15.98 6.28 1.98
C PHE A 240 17.49 6.39 1.66
N ASP A 241 17.91 5.81 0.56
CA ASP A 241 19.29 5.88 0.07
C ASP A 241 19.71 7.32 -0.29
N THR A 242 18.87 8.05 -1.02
CA THR A 242 19.11 9.45 -1.41
C THR A 242 19.30 10.35 -0.18
N TYR A 243 18.47 10.22 0.85
CA TYR A 243 18.54 11.08 2.03
C TYR A 243 19.65 10.72 3.01
N LEU A 244 20.13 9.47 3.02
CA LEU A 244 21.28 9.05 3.85
C LEU A 244 22.63 9.39 3.22
N ALA A 245 22.72 9.39 1.89
CA ALA A 245 23.98 9.58 1.15
C ALA A 245 24.76 10.86 1.49
N PRO A 246 24.12 12.03 1.74
CA PRO A 246 24.84 13.24 2.17
C PRO A 246 25.64 13.09 3.46
N PHE A 247 25.14 12.31 4.44
CA PHE A 247 25.84 12.06 5.70
C PHE A 247 27.09 11.22 5.47
N VAL A 248 27.02 10.23 4.58
CA VAL A 248 28.15 9.41 4.17
C VAL A 248 29.22 10.27 3.48
N LYS A 249 28.80 11.18 2.59
CA LYS A 249 29.67 12.08 1.83
C LYS A 249 30.40 13.07 2.73
N LEU A 250 29.64 13.74 3.60
CA LEU A 250 30.16 14.81 4.45
C LEU A 250 31.19 14.29 5.45
N ASP A 251 30.87 13.18 6.13
CA ASP A 251 31.74 12.57 7.13
C ASP A 251 32.84 11.68 6.51
N LYS A 252 32.81 11.49 5.18
CA LYS A 252 33.72 10.60 4.42
C LYS A 252 33.77 9.19 5.01
N LEU A 253 32.60 8.64 5.33
CA LEU A 253 32.48 7.35 6.01
C LEU A 253 33.03 6.23 5.15
N SER A 254 33.77 5.33 5.77
CA SER A 254 34.18 4.08 5.15
C SER A 254 32.99 3.14 4.96
N TYR A 255 33.11 2.19 4.02
CA TYR A 255 32.10 1.14 3.82
C TYR A 255 31.73 0.42 5.13
N LYS A 256 32.73 0.11 5.96
CA LYS A 256 32.54 -0.57 7.25
C LYS A 256 31.66 0.26 8.20
N GLU A 257 31.87 1.57 8.26
CA GLU A 257 31.07 2.46 9.10
C GLU A 257 29.64 2.58 8.57
N VAL A 258 29.46 2.69 7.25
CA VAL A 258 28.12 2.72 6.65
C VAL A 258 27.38 1.41 6.93
N LYS A 259 28.00 0.27 6.66
CA LYS A 259 27.42 -1.07 6.94
C LYS A 259 27.04 -1.23 8.40
N GLN A 260 27.87 -0.77 9.35
CA GLN A 260 27.56 -0.83 10.77
C GLN A 260 26.31 0.01 11.14
N ASN A 261 26.16 1.20 10.55
CA ASN A 261 24.99 2.04 10.79
C ASN A 261 23.71 1.44 10.19
N ILE A 262 23.80 0.88 8.98
CA ILE A 262 22.67 0.20 8.34
C ILE A 262 22.28 -1.08 9.09
N GLN A 263 23.25 -1.87 9.56
CA GLN A 263 23.00 -3.01 10.43
C GLN A 263 22.27 -2.59 11.71
N SER A 264 22.73 -1.51 12.36
CA SER A 264 22.09 -0.97 13.56
C SER A 264 20.63 -0.58 13.30
N PHE A 265 20.34 0.03 12.15
CA PHE A 265 18.97 0.36 11.75
C PHE A 265 18.11 -0.89 11.60
N VAL A 266 18.53 -1.85 10.76
CA VAL A 266 17.77 -3.08 10.46
C VAL A 266 17.49 -3.86 11.74
N PHE A 267 18.49 -4.07 12.59
CA PHE A 267 18.31 -4.84 13.82
C PHE A 267 17.35 -4.15 14.78
N SER A 268 17.44 -2.82 14.89
CA SER A 268 16.61 -2.06 15.82
C SER A 268 15.14 -2.08 15.43
N ILE A 269 14.81 -1.99 14.13
CA ILE A 269 13.40 -1.99 13.68
C ILE A 269 12.78 -3.38 13.61
N ASN A 270 13.57 -4.45 13.65
CA ASN A 270 13.05 -5.82 13.80
C ASN A 270 12.88 -6.23 15.27
N THR A 271 13.27 -5.38 16.22
CA THR A 271 13.06 -5.63 17.64
C THR A 271 11.63 -5.28 18.05
N PRO A 272 10.91 -6.16 18.78
CA PRO A 272 9.56 -5.87 19.26
C PRO A 272 9.51 -4.61 20.12
N SER A 273 8.68 -3.65 19.74
CA SER A 273 8.53 -2.37 20.45
C SER A 273 7.07 -1.97 20.67
N ARG A 274 6.13 -2.38 19.81
CA ARG A 274 4.70 -2.16 20.04
C ARG A 274 4.21 -2.99 21.22
N TRP A 275 4.10 -2.32 22.36
CA TRP A 275 3.78 -2.90 23.66
C TRP A 275 4.64 -4.12 24.00
N GLY A 276 5.87 -4.15 23.48
CA GLY A 276 6.83 -5.24 23.65
C GLY A 276 6.50 -6.55 22.93
N SER A 277 5.58 -6.56 21.96
CA SER A 277 5.10 -7.81 21.31
C SER A 277 5.21 -7.85 19.79
N GLN A 278 5.26 -6.70 19.11
CA GLN A 278 5.38 -6.64 17.66
C GLN A 278 6.47 -5.65 17.26
N ALA A 279 7.24 -6.02 16.24
CA ALA A 279 8.11 -5.10 15.54
C ALA A 279 7.27 -4.08 14.73
N PRO A 280 7.73 -2.84 14.57
CA PRO A 280 7.04 -1.83 13.76
C PRO A 280 6.95 -2.31 12.31
N PHE A 281 5.73 -2.34 11.76
CA PHE A 281 5.51 -2.63 10.35
C PHE A 281 6.05 -1.45 9.54
N THR A 282 7.24 -1.63 8.94
CA THR A 282 7.97 -0.54 8.30
C THR A 282 8.28 -0.84 6.86
N ASN A 283 8.21 0.21 6.04
CA ASN A 283 8.55 0.17 4.62
C ASN A 283 9.60 1.25 4.31
N ILE A 284 10.52 0.94 3.41
CA ILE A 284 11.40 1.93 2.82
C ILE A 284 11.38 1.83 1.30
N THR A 285 11.45 2.98 0.63
CA THR A 285 11.67 3.06 -0.81
C THR A 285 13.10 3.51 -1.07
N LEU A 286 13.77 2.81 -1.99
CA LEU A 286 15.12 3.11 -2.46
C LEU A 286 15.06 3.56 -3.92
N ASP A 287 15.65 4.73 -4.20
CA ASP A 287 15.58 5.35 -5.51
C ASP A 287 16.55 4.71 -6.51
N TRP A 288 17.62 4.06 -6.03
CA TRP A 288 18.75 3.50 -6.80
C TRP A 288 19.62 4.55 -7.48
N THR A 289 19.01 5.55 -8.08
CA THR A 289 19.67 6.70 -8.70
C THR A 289 19.02 7.97 -8.20
N ALA A 290 19.83 9.01 -7.96
CA ALA A 290 19.32 10.30 -7.49
C ALA A 290 18.15 10.77 -8.39
N PRO A 291 16.93 10.92 -7.85
CA PRO A 291 15.76 11.22 -8.65
C PRO A 291 15.82 12.65 -9.18
N GLU A 292 15.32 12.88 -10.39
CA GLU A 292 15.55 14.13 -11.14
C GLU A 292 15.05 15.38 -10.40
N ASP A 293 13.98 15.26 -9.62
CA ASP A 293 13.44 16.36 -8.82
C ASP A 293 14.28 16.70 -7.58
N LEU A 294 15.06 15.76 -7.02
CA LEU A 294 16.01 16.02 -5.92
C LEU A 294 17.43 16.29 -6.40
N LYS A 295 17.80 15.78 -7.56
CA LYS A 295 19.17 15.78 -8.08
C LYS A 295 19.81 17.17 -8.06
N GLY A 296 19.07 18.21 -8.46
CA GLY A 296 19.55 19.60 -8.45
C GLY A 296 19.42 20.34 -7.12
N GLN A 297 18.77 19.76 -6.11
CA GLN A 297 18.55 20.40 -4.81
C GLN A 297 19.78 20.24 -3.92
N LYS A 298 20.07 21.28 -3.12
CA LYS A 298 21.11 21.20 -2.08
C LYS A 298 20.76 20.13 -1.07
N ALA A 299 21.75 19.30 -0.74
CA ALA A 299 21.61 18.28 0.29
C ALA A 299 21.52 18.94 1.68
N ILE A 300 20.97 18.22 2.66
CA ILE A 300 20.74 18.73 4.01
C ILE A 300 21.35 17.78 5.03
N VAL A 301 22.17 18.32 5.92
CA VAL A 301 22.77 17.62 7.08
C VAL A 301 22.77 18.58 8.27
N GLY A 302 22.48 18.10 9.48
CA GLY A 302 22.46 18.97 10.67
C GLY A 302 21.36 20.03 10.66
N GLY A 303 20.32 19.85 9.83
CA GLY A 303 19.24 20.82 9.65
C GLY A 303 19.59 22.00 8.75
N VAL A 304 20.75 21.98 8.07
CA VAL A 304 21.21 23.05 7.18
C VAL A 304 21.61 22.50 5.82
N GLU A 305 21.51 23.33 4.79
CA GLU A 305 22.00 22.98 3.45
C GLU A 305 23.52 22.88 3.43
N VAL A 306 24.06 21.93 2.67
CA VAL A 306 25.50 21.75 2.46
C VAL A 306 25.89 22.18 1.04
N ASP A 307 27.19 22.34 0.78
CA ASP A 307 27.67 22.94 -0.47
C ASP A 307 27.51 22.07 -1.72
N PHE A 308 27.01 20.84 -1.59
CA PHE A 308 26.74 19.91 -2.69
C PHE A 308 25.24 19.56 -2.78
N THR A 309 24.85 19.00 -3.91
CA THR A 309 23.47 18.57 -4.23
C THR A 309 23.27 17.09 -3.96
N TYR A 310 22.02 16.62 -3.90
CA TYR A 310 21.75 15.18 -3.84
C TYR A 310 22.28 14.44 -5.08
N GLY A 311 22.32 15.08 -6.25
CA GLY A 311 22.92 14.51 -7.46
C GLY A 311 24.42 14.25 -7.36
N ASP A 312 25.13 14.99 -6.50
CA ASP A 312 26.56 14.79 -6.23
C ASP A 312 26.84 13.56 -5.33
N CYS A 313 25.80 12.90 -4.81
CA CYS A 313 25.88 11.83 -3.81
C CYS A 313 25.70 10.40 -4.37
N GLN A 314 25.72 10.19 -5.69
CA GLN A 314 25.43 8.87 -6.27
C GLN A 314 26.37 7.76 -5.76
N VAL A 315 27.66 8.06 -5.63
CA VAL A 315 28.64 7.08 -5.09
C VAL A 315 28.26 6.67 -3.66
N GLU A 316 27.83 7.63 -2.85
CA GLU A 316 27.43 7.38 -1.48
C GLU A 316 26.07 6.66 -1.39
N MET A 317 25.15 6.91 -2.33
CA MET A 317 23.92 6.11 -2.49
C MET A 317 24.26 4.66 -2.83
N ASP A 318 25.23 4.41 -3.72
CA ASP A 318 25.67 3.06 -4.07
C ASP A 318 26.27 2.33 -2.85
N ILE A 319 27.02 3.03 -1.99
CA ILE A 319 27.57 2.49 -0.74
C ILE A 319 26.43 2.12 0.23
N VAL A 320 25.42 2.98 0.39
CA VAL A 320 24.24 2.71 1.25
C VAL A 320 23.45 1.50 0.74
N ASN A 321 23.19 1.44 -0.57
CA ASN A 321 22.49 0.31 -1.20
C ASN A 321 23.26 -1.00 -1.00
N LYS A 322 24.57 -1.01 -1.27
CA LYS A 322 25.41 -2.19 -1.04
C LYS A 322 25.35 -2.68 0.40
N ALA A 323 25.54 -1.76 1.36
CA ALA A 323 25.47 -2.06 2.79
C ALA A 323 24.11 -2.63 3.20
N PHE A 324 23.00 -2.05 2.71
CA PHE A 324 21.66 -2.52 3.00
C PHE A 324 21.38 -3.91 2.45
N ILE A 325 21.73 -4.16 1.19
CA ILE A 325 21.53 -5.46 0.54
C ILE A 325 22.33 -6.55 1.26
N GLU A 326 23.61 -6.30 1.58
CA GLU A 326 24.43 -7.28 2.30
C GLU A 326 23.86 -7.59 3.69
N VAL A 327 23.42 -6.60 4.46
CA VAL A 327 22.81 -6.81 5.79
C VAL A 327 21.52 -7.64 5.67
N MET A 328 20.66 -7.34 4.70
CA MET A 328 19.42 -8.10 4.48
C MET A 328 19.70 -9.54 4.02
N MET A 329 20.79 -9.76 3.27
CA MET A 329 21.20 -11.07 2.75
C MET A 329 21.92 -11.95 3.78
N GLU A 330 22.61 -11.34 4.75
CA GLU A 330 23.22 -12.00 5.90
C GLU A 330 22.14 -12.63 6.80
N GLY A 331 21.04 -11.93 7.05
CA GLY A 331 19.96 -12.39 7.91
C GLY A 331 20.27 -12.29 9.40
N ASP A 332 19.41 -12.86 10.24
CA ASP A 332 19.62 -12.95 11.69
C ASP A 332 20.68 -14.01 12.06
N SER A 333 20.96 -14.16 13.35
CA SER A 333 21.95 -15.12 13.86
C SER A 333 21.66 -16.58 13.49
N ASP A 334 20.41 -16.89 13.18
CA ASP A 334 19.92 -18.25 12.89
C ASP A 334 19.70 -18.42 11.37
N GLY A 335 20.07 -17.42 10.56
CA GLY A 335 19.96 -17.42 9.11
C GLY A 335 18.57 -17.04 8.57
N ARG A 336 17.68 -16.48 9.40
CA ARG A 336 16.38 -15.97 8.94
C ARG A 336 16.56 -14.65 8.20
N GLY A 337 15.82 -14.46 7.11
CA GLY A 337 15.73 -13.15 6.46
C GLY A 337 15.03 -12.13 7.37
N PHE A 338 15.48 -10.87 7.35
CA PHE A 338 14.80 -9.80 8.08
C PHE A 338 13.46 -9.45 7.41
N PRO A 339 12.34 -9.45 8.15
CA PRO A 339 11.04 -9.07 7.59
C PRO A 339 10.86 -7.56 7.42
N TYR A 340 11.58 -6.76 8.20
CA TYR A 340 11.52 -5.30 8.16
C TYR A 340 12.91 -4.68 7.95
N PRO A 341 13.01 -3.47 7.39
CA PRO A 341 11.92 -2.79 6.70
C PRO A 341 11.61 -3.57 5.42
N ILE A 342 10.37 -3.54 4.95
CA ILE A 342 10.05 -4.09 3.63
C ILE A 342 10.63 -3.11 2.59
N PRO A 343 11.66 -3.52 1.82
CA PRO A 343 12.31 -2.63 0.87
C PRO A 343 11.58 -2.66 -0.47
N THR A 344 11.47 -1.49 -1.09
CA THR A 344 10.95 -1.32 -2.46
C THR A 344 12.00 -0.61 -3.28
N TYR A 345 12.42 -1.20 -4.41
CA TYR A 345 13.35 -0.60 -5.34
C TYR A 345 12.65 -0.09 -6.58
N ASN A 346 12.97 1.14 -6.96
CA ASN A 346 12.47 1.79 -8.16
C ASN A 346 13.22 1.25 -9.39
N VAL A 347 12.50 0.59 -10.30
CA VAL A 347 13.04 0.10 -11.57
C VAL A 347 12.70 1.10 -12.66
N THR A 348 13.63 2.02 -12.91
CA THR A 348 13.50 3.07 -13.92
C THR A 348 14.17 2.68 -15.23
N ARG A 349 13.95 3.49 -16.28
CA ARG A 349 14.61 3.28 -17.58
C ARG A 349 16.13 3.44 -17.52
N SER A 350 16.65 4.17 -16.53
CA SER A 350 18.07 4.35 -16.27
C SER A 350 18.66 3.31 -15.31
N PHE A 351 17.87 2.33 -14.87
CA PHE A 351 18.35 1.29 -13.95
C PHE A 351 19.51 0.50 -14.58
N ASN A 352 20.66 0.51 -13.91
CA ASN A 352 21.83 -0.24 -14.35
C ASN A 352 21.73 -1.71 -13.89
N TRP A 353 21.45 -2.61 -14.84
CA TRP A 353 21.25 -4.04 -14.60
C TRP A 353 22.54 -4.82 -14.36
N ASP A 354 23.71 -4.27 -14.71
CA ASP A 354 24.96 -5.03 -14.84
C ASP A 354 26.08 -4.52 -13.91
N ASN A 355 25.75 -3.69 -12.90
CA ASN A 355 26.72 -3.28 -11.88
C ASN A 355 26.81 -4.27 -10.70
N GLU A 356 27.82 -4.08 -9.85
CA GLU A 356 28.07 -4.96 -8.69
C GLU A 356 26.87 -5.00 -7.72
N ASN A 357 26.26 -3.84 -7.44
CA ASN A 357 25.10 -3.75 -6.57
C ASN A 357 23.87 -4.47 -7.15
N ALA A 358 23.66 -4.43 -8.46
CA ALA A 358 22.56 -5.13 -9.12
C ALA A 358 22.73 -6.65 -8.98
N LYS A 359 23.97 -7.16 -9.10
CA LYS A 359 24.25 -8.58 -8.83
C LYS A 359 23.84 -8.96 -7.40
N LEU A 360 24.22 -8.15 -6.40
CA LEU A 360 23.83 -8.37 -5.00
C LEU A 360 22.31 -8.28 -4.81
N LEU A 361 21.65 -7.32 -5.47
CA LEU A 361 20.19 -7.14 -5.41
C LEU A 361 19.46 -8.39 -5.89
N PHE A 362 19.88 -8.96 -7.02
CA PHE A 362 19.26 -10.16 -7.59
C PHE A 362 19.66 -11.44 -6.84
N GLU A 363 20.83 -11.48 -6.19
CA GLU A 363 21.19 -12.54 -5.24
C GLU A 363 20.27 -12.53 -4.02
N MET A 364 20.05 -11.36 -3.42
CA MET A 364 19.11 -11.18 -2.32
C MET A 364 17.67 -11.53 -2.73
N THR A 365 17.27 -11.15 -3.95
CA THR A 365 15.95 -11.45 -4.53
C THR A 365 15.76 -12.95 -4.74
N ALA A 366 16.75 -13.62 -5.32
CA ALA A 366 16.70 -15.07 -5.54
C ALA A 366 16.64 -15.84 -4.22
N LYS A 367 17.42 -15.40 -3.22
CA LYS A 367 17.52 -16.06 -1.90
C LYS A 367 16.29 -15.86 -1.03
N TYR A 368 15.85 -14.62 -0.86
CA TYR A 368 14.81 -14.28 0.13
C TYR A 368 13.56 -13.63 -0.47
N GLY A 369 13.46 -13.47 -1.79
CA GLY A 369 12.32 -12.80 -2.44
C GLY A 369 12.09 -11.36 -2.01
N THR A 370 13.16 -10.71 -1.56
CA THR A 370 13.21 -9.29 -1.25
C THR A 370 14.15 -8.64 -2.25
N PRO A 371 13.80 -7.50 -2.85
CA PRO A 371 12.78 -6.54 -2.44
C PRO A 371 11.43 -6.70 -3.17
N TYR A 372 10.56 -5.71 -2.97
CA TYR A 372 9.56 -5.34 -3.96
C TYR A 372 10.21 -4.55 -5.10
N PHE A 373 9.72 -4.77 -6.33
CA PHE A 373 10.08 -3.95 -7.47
C PHE A 373 8.91 -3.05 -7.85
N GLN A 374 9.20 -1.77 -8.02
CA GLN A 374 8.27 -0.79 -8.56
C GLN A 374 8.63 -0.48 -10.00
N ASN A 375 7.73 -0.79 -10.93
CA ASN A 375 7.97 -0.62 -12.36
C ASN A 375 7.74 0.84 -12.77
N PHE A 376 8.76 1.51 -13.30
CA PHE A 376 8.65 2.82 -13.98
C PHE A 376 9.11 2.76 -15.45
N ILE A 377 9.40 1.58 -15.98
CA ILE A 377 9.85 1.42 -17.37
C ILE A 377 8.66 1.52 -18.31
N ASN A 378 7.64 0.70 -18.02
CA ASN A 378 6.48 0.50 -18.88
C ASN A 378 5.14 0.73 -18.14
N SER A 379 5.16 1.21 -16.90
CA SER A 379 3.93 1.62 -16.20
C SER A 379 3.55 3.07 -16.54
N ASP A 380 2.33 3.47 -16.18
CA ASP A 380 1.87 4.86 -16.29
C ASP A 380 2.40 5.74 -15.12
N LEU A 381 3.34 5.22 -14.29
CA LEU A 381 3.91 5.91 -13.14
C LEU A 381 5.15 6.72 -13.53
N ASP A 382 5.32 7.88 -12.89
CA ASP A 382 6.53 8.69 -12.97
C ASP A 382 7.27 8.62 -11.61
N PRO A 383 8.60 8.40 -11.58
CA PRO A 383 9.39 8.36 -10.35
C PRO A 383 9.27 9.63 -9.48
N SER A 384 9.07 10.78 -10.10
CA SER A 384 8.82 12.06 -9.42
C SER A 384 7.38 12.20 -8.90
N ASP A 385 6.48 11.27 -9.25
CA ASP A 385 5.07 11.25 -8.86
C ASP A 385 4.78 10.32 -7.69
N VAL A 386 5.62 9.31 -7.47
CA VAL A 386 5.35 8.25 -6.50
C VAL A 386 6.32 8.33 -5.33
N ARG A 387 6.13 9.37 -4.51
CA ARG A 387 6.60 9.37 -3.11
C ARG A 387 5.48 9.08 -2.12
N SER A 388 4.30 8.72 -2.61
CA SER A 388 3.17 8.33 -1.77
C SER A 388 3.44 7.06 -1.00
N MET A 389 3.34 7.22 0.29
CA MET A 389 3.75 6.28 1.31
C MET A 389 2.62 5.36 1.76
N CYS A 390 3.03 4.15 2.15
CA CYS A 390 2.22 3.00 2.55
C CYS A 390 1.67 2.19 1.36
N CYS A 391 2.03 0.90 1.35
CA CYS A 391 1.59 -0.15 0.43
C CYS A 391 0.95 0.32 -0.87
N ARG A 392 1.80 0.56 -1.87
CA ARG A 392 1.50 0.34 -3.29
C ARG A 392 0.57 1.38 -3.96
N LEU A 393 0.43 2.59 -3.42
CA LEU A 393 -0.47 3.66 -3.92
C LEU A 393 -0.09 4.21 -5.31
N GLN A 394 -1.08 4.52 -6.14
CA GLN A 394 -0.93 5.28 -7.39
C GLN A 394 -1.64 6.65 -7.27
N LEU A 395 -0.93 7.76 -7.42
CA LEU A 395 -1.52 9.10 -7.27
C LEU A 395 -1.86 9.74 -8.62
N ASP A 396 -3.06 10.35 -8.74
CA ASP A 396 -3.29 11.36 -9.78
C ASP A 396 -2.87 12.75 -9.26
N LYS A 397 -1.80 13.30 -9.84
CA LYS A 397 -1.23 14.61 -9.48
C LYS A 397 -2.20 15.79 -9.65
N ARG A 398 -3.19 15.73 -10.54
CA ARG A 398 -4.08 16.88 -10.78
C ARG A 398 -4.88 17.22 -9.53
N GLU A 399 -5.27 16.20 -8.77
CA GLU A 399 -6.09 16.35 -7.57
C GLU A 399 -5.26 16.82 -6.37
N LEU A 400 -4.06 16.27 -6.17
CA LEU A 400 -3.12 16.72 -5.13
C LEU A 400 -2.66 18.17 -5.37
N LYS A 401 -2.36 18.54 -6.62
CA LYS A 401 -1.97 19.91 -7.00
C LYS A 401 -3.06 20.94 -6.75
N SER A 402 -4.34 20.54 -6.78
CA SER A 402 -5.46 21.44 -6.50
C SER A 402 -5.62 21.78 -5.01
N ARG A 403 -5.05 20.96 -4.12
CA ARG A 403 -5.21 21.08 -2.66
C ARG A 403 -3.91 21.39 -1.91
N GLY A 404 -2.75 21.07 -2.48
CA GLY A 404 -1.42 21.39 -1.95
C GLY A 404 -0.90 22.72 -2.49
N GLY A 405 -0.73 23.70 -1.61
CA GLY A 405 0.02 24.91 -1.95
C GLY A 405 1.46 24.57 -2.31
N GLY A 406 1.80 24.68 -3.59
CA GLY A 406 3.15 24.50 -4.12
C GLY A 406 3.47 23.08 -4.60
N LEU A 407 4.23 23.02 -5.68
CA LEU A 407 4.62 21.82 -6.45
C LEU A 407 5.49 20.81 -5.66
N PHE A 408 5.84 21.11 -4.40
CA PHE A 408 6.87 20.39 -3.64
C PHE A 408 6.36 20.08 -2.22
N GLY A 409 6.28 18.79 -1.89
CA GLY A 409 6.15 18.32 -0.50
C GLY A 409 4.81 17.69 -0.10
N ALA A 410 3.79 17.61 -0.96
CA ALA A 410 2.54 16.93 -0.62
C ALA A 410 2.68 15.39 -0.61
N ASP A 411 3.59 14.85 -1.43
CA ASP A 411 3.70 13.43 -1.74
C ASP A 411 4.33 12.60 -0.60
N GLU A 412 5.15 13.20 0.26
CA GLU A 412 5.82 12.52 1.39
C GLU A 412 4.93 12.40 2.65
N PHE A 413 3.76 13.05 2.67
CA PHE A 413 2.81 13.09 3.80
C PHE A 413 1.49 12.37 3.50
N THR A 414 1.54 11.31 2.71
CA THR A 414 0.36 10.53 2.34
C THR A 414 0.20 9.30 3.21
N GLY A 415 -0.99 8.72 3.18
CA GLY A 415 -1.32 7.51 3.90
C GLY A 415 -2.80 7.20 3.69
N SER A 416 -3.38 6.40 4.56
CA SER A 416 -4.82 6.13 4.53
C SER A 416 -5.42 6.30 5.91
N ILE A 417 -6.57 6.99 5.97
CA ILE A 417 -7.32 7.16 7.21
C ILE A 417 -7.99 5.86 7.64
N GLY A 418 -8.28 4.97 6.69
CA GLY A 418 -8.99 3.72 6.92
C GLY A 418 -9.18 2.95 5.62
N VAL A 419 -9.29 1.63 5.76
CA VAL A 419 -9.60 0.70 4.66
C VAL A 419 -10.93 0.01 4.96
N VAL A 420 -11.79 -0.08 3.94
CA VAL A 420 -13.00 -0.91 3.95
C VAL A 420 -12.97 -1.86 2.77
N THR A 421 -13.08 -3.17 3.01
CA THR A 421 -13.05 -4.18 1.95
C THR A 421 -14.43 -4.76 1.71
N ILE A 422 -14.95 -4.61 0.48
CA ILE A 422 -16.25 -5.12 0.08
C ILE A 422 -16.20 -6.64 -0.17
N ASN A 423 -17.20 -7.36 0.32
CA ASN A 423 -17.36 -8.81 0.09
C ASN A 423 -18.05 -9.06 -1.26
N LEU A 424 -17.27 -9.16 -2.34
CA LEU A 424 -17.82 -9.40 -3.69
C LEU A 424 -18.49 -10.78 -3.87
N PRO A 425 -18.00 -11.89 -3.28
CA PRO A 425 -18.68 -13.18 -3.34
C PRO A 425 -20.12 -13.13 -2.88
N ARG A 426 -20.38 -12.44 -1.74
CA ARG A 426 -21.73 -12.23 -1.21
C ARG A 426 -22.63 -11.52 -2.22
N ILE A 427 -22.13 -10.47 -2.87
CA ILE A 427 -22.89 -9.75 -3.90
C ILE A 427 -23.18 -10.67 -5.08
N GLY A 428 -22.17 -11.40 -5.56
CA GLY A 428 -22.31 -12.33 -6.69
C GLY A 428 -23.34 -13.42 -6.43
N TYR A 429 -23.38 -13.96 -5.20
CA TYR A 429 -24.35 -14.97 -4.79
C TYR A 429 -25.79 -14.43 -4.67
N LEU A 430 -25.96 -13.20 -4.22
CA LEU A 430 -27.28 -12.60 -3.98
C LEU A 430 -27.87 -11.92 -5.21
N ALA A 431 -27.04 -11.50 -6.16
CA ALA A 431 -27.46 -10.75 -7.34
C ALA A 431 -28.24 -11.65 -8.32
N THR A 432 -29.39 -11.16 -8.77
CA THR A 432 -30.24 -11.87 -9.75
C THR A 432 -29.90 -11.53 -11.19
N ASN A 433 -29.32 -10.36 -11.41
CA ASN A 433 -28.85 -9.87 -12.69
C ASN A 433 -27.78 -8.80 -12.45
N LYS A 434 -27.23 -8.27 -13.54
CA LYS A 434 -26.12 -7.33 -13.50
C LYS A 434 -26.48 -5.97 -12.91
N GLU A 435 -27.70 -5.49 -13.13
CA GLU A 435 -28.20 -4.23 -12.57
C GLU A 435 -28.32 -4.33 -11.04
N ASP A 436 -28.86 -5.46 -10.54
CA ASP A 436 -28.93 -5.79 -9.11
C ASP A 436 -27.54 -5.92 -8.47
N PHE A 437 -26.58 -6.53 -9.17
CA PHE A 437 -25.18 -6.61 -8.72
C PHE A 437 -24.59 -5.22 -8.46
N PHE A 438 -24.66 -4.34 -9.46
CA PHE A 438 -24.08 -2.99 -9.35
C PHE A 438 -24.85 -2.10 -8.35
N ALA A 439 -26.16 -2.27 -8.22
CA ALA A 439 -26.95 -1.57 -7.20
C ALA A 439 -26.50 -1.95 -5.78
N ARG A 440 -26.28 -3.25 -5.52
CA ARG A 440 -25.76 -3.75 -4.24
C ARG A 440 -24.35 -3.27 -3.95
N LEU A 441 -23.47 -3.35 -4.94
CA LEU A 441 -22.11 -2.86 -4.83
C LEU A 441 -22.10 -1.35 -4.52
N GLY A 442 -22.86 -0.56 -5.26
CA GLY A 442 -23.00 0.88 -5.03
C GLY A 442 -23.48 1.21 -3.62
N THR A 443 -24.52 0.50 -3.15
CA THR A 443 -25.06 0.68 -1.79
C THR A 443 -23.99 0.40 -0.72
N LEU A 444 -23.25 -0.70 -0.83
CA LEU A 444 -22.19 -1.02 0.13
C LEU A 444 -21.02 -0.04 0.06
N MET A 445 -20.70 0.47 -1.13
CA MET A 445 -19.69 1.54 -1.28
C MET A 445 -20.15 2.85 -0.64
N ASP A 446 -21.44 3.19 -0.67
CA ASP A 446 -21.98 4.39 0.00
C ASP A 446 -21.89 4.25 1.52
N THR A 447 -22.20 3.07 2.07
CA THR A 447 -22.03 2.76 3.49
C THR A 447 -20.54 2.78 3.88
N ALA A 448 -19.65 2.24 3.03
CA ALA A 448 -18.20 2.28 3.24
C ALA A 448 -17.67 3.73 3.25
N LYS A 449 -18.09 4.57 2.31
CA LYS A 449 -17.80 6.01 2.29
C LYS A 449 -18.19 6.65 3.63
N THR A 450 -19.41 6.41 4.08
CA THR A 450 -19.92 6.95 5.36
C THR A 450 -19.04 6.56 6.54
N SER A 451 -18.56 5.32 6.58
CA SER A 451 -17.65 4.86 7.63
C SER A 451 -16.30 5.59 7.61
N LEU A 452 -15.70 5.77 6.43
CA LEU A 452 -14.39 6.41 6.26
C LEU A 452 -14.43 7.89 6.60
N GLU A 453 -15.49 8.59 6.18
CA GLU A 453 -15.71 10.00 6.52
C GLU A 453 -15.98 10.20 8.02
N THR A 454 -16.72 9.28 8.63
CA THR A 454 -16.92 9.27 10.09
C THR A 454 -15.59 9.11 10.82
N LYS A 455 -14.76 8.13 10.42
CA LYS A 455 -13.43 7.92 11.01
C LYS A 455 -12.55 9.16 10.84
N ARG A 456 -12.48 9.75 9.64
CA ARG A 456 -11.71 10.97 9.36
C ARG A 456 -12.11 12.11 10.28
N LYS A 457 -13.40 12.37 10.42
CA LYS A 457 -13.92 13.43 11.29
C LYS A 457 -13.52 13.22 12.75
N VAL A 458 -13.69 12.00 13.27
CA VAL A 458 -13.37 11.66 14.66
C VAL A 458 -11.87 11.79 14.93
N ILE A 459 -11.04 11.16 14.10
CA ILE A 459 -9.58 11.18 14.28
C ILE A 459 -9.03 12.60 14.14
N THR A 460 -9.51 13.40 13.17
CA THR A 460 -9.08 14.80 13.01
C THR A 460 -9.42 15.62 14.26
N SER A 461 -10.65 15.50 14.78
CA SER A 461 -11.08 16.20 15.99
C SER A 461 -10.21 15.85 17.21
N LEU A 462 -9.89 14.56 17.38
CA LEU A 462 -9.05 14.10 18.49
C LEU A 462 -7.58 14.52 18.32
N MET A 463 -7.08 14.55 17.08
CA MET A 463 -5.76 15.08 16.76
C MET A 463 -5.65 16.55 17.13
N ASP A 464 -6.69 17.35 16.83
CA ASP A 464 -6.74 18.77 17.19
C ASP A 464 -6.90 18.99 18.71
N GLN A 465 -7.54 18.06 19.42
CA GLN A 465 -7.61 18.04 20.88
C GLN A 465 -6.31 17.55 21.56
N GLY A 466 -5.34 17.07 20.79
CA GLY A 466 -4.02 16.66 21.29
C GLY A 466 -3.87 15.18 21.63
N LEU A 467 -4.77 14.29 21.18
CA LEU A 467 -4.63 12.84 21.37
C LEU A 467 -3.50 12.23 20.54
N PHE A 468 -3.19 12.82 19.38
CA PHE A 468 -2.12 12.38 18.47
C PHE A 468 -1.03 13.45 18.33
N PRO A 469 -0.28 13.76 19.42
CA PRO A 469 0.62 14.90 19.46
C PRO A 469 1.77 14.82 18.45
N TYR A 470 2.32 13.62 18.20
CA TYR A 470 3.42 13.46 17.26
C TYR A 470 2.92 13.52 15.81
N THR A 471 1.81 12.86 15.53
CA THR A 471 1.14 12.94 14.22
C THR A 471 0.78 14.39 13.88
N LYS A 472 0.18 15.13 14.82
CA LYS A 472 -0.13 16.56 14.62
C LYS A 472 1.14 17.38 14.34
N ARG A 473 2.25 17.06 15.00
CA ARG A 473 3.53 17.77 14.84
C ARG A 473 4.16 17.55 13.46
N TYR A 474 4.13 16.34 12.93
CA TYR A 474 4.82 16.00 11.67
C TYR A 474 3.90 16.08 10.45
N LEU A 475 2.66 15.59 10.52
CA LEU A 475 1.70 15.68 9.40
C LEU A 475 0.95 17.01 9.33
N LYS A 476 0.75 17.68 10.48
CA LYS A 476 -0.06 18.92 10.65
C LYS A 476 -1.57 18.74 10.39
N HIS A 477 -1.94 18.03 9.32
CA HIS A 477 -3.31 17.75 8.88
C HIS A 477 -3.39 16.39 8.16
N LEU A 478 -4.60 15.89 7.95
CA LEU A 478 -4.86 14.61 7.27
C LEU A 478 -5.38 14.76 5.84
N ASN A 479 -5.22 15.94 5.22
CA ASN A 479 -5.78 16.27 3.90
C ASN A 479 -5.24 15.37 2.77
N ASN A 480 -4.00 14.89 2.91
CA ASN A 480 -3.33 14.03 1.93
C ASN A 480 -3.53 12.53 2.22
N HIS A 481 -4.32 12.17 3.24
CA HIS A 481 -4.63 10.78 3.55
C HIS A 481 -5.87 10.33 2.80
N PHE A 482 -5.78 9.18 2.15
CA PHE A 482 -6.85 8.57 1.38
C PHE A 482 -7.92 7.93 2.26
N ALA A 483 -9.15 7.90 1.77
CA ALA A 483 -10.21 7.03 2.22
C ALA A 483 -10.23 5.81 1.28
N THR A 484 -9.80 4.65 1.78
CA THR A 484 -9.54 3.49 0.93
C THR A 484 -10.72 2.52 0.93
N ILE A 485 -11.22 2.22 -0.27
CA ILE A 485 -12.19 1.15 -0.48
C ILE A 485 -11.49 0.06 -1.30
N GLY A 486 -11.43 -1.14 -0.75
CA GLY A 486 -10.90 -2.32 -1.41
C GLY A 486 -11.98 -3.37 -1.67
N LEU A 487 -11.56 -4.48 -2.24
CA LEU A 487 -12.42 -5.62 -2.56
C LEU A 487 -11.70 -6.93 -2.30
N ASN A 488 -12.48 -8.00 -2.12
CA ASN A 488 -11.94 -9.35 -2.01
C ASN A 488 -12.87 -10.38 -2.67
N GLY A 489 -12.29 -11.47 -3.19
CA GLY A 489 -13.03 -12.63 -3.70
C GLY A 489 -13.65 -12.42 -5.08
N MET A 490 -13.02 -11.69 -5.99
CA MET A 490 -13.59 -11.49 -7.33
C MET A 490 -13.77 -12.83 -8.08
N ASN A 491 -12.83 -13.77 -7.92
CA ASN A 491 -12.97 -15.11 -8.51
C ASN A 491 -14.26 -15.81 -8.05
N GLU A 492 -14.48 -15.88 -6.74
CA GLU A 492 -15.69 -16.51 -6.19
C GLU A 492 -16.94 -15.69 -6.48
N SER A 493 -16.85 -14.37 -6.63
CA SER A 493 -17.95 -13.52 -7.11
C SER A 493 -18.39 -13.92 -8.52
N CYS A 494 -17.45 -14.10 -9.45
CA CYS A 494 -17.75 -14.60 -10.79
C CYS A 494 -18.36 -16.01 -10.76
N LEU A 495 -17.82 -16.92 -9.93
CA LEU A 495 -18.35 -18.27 -9.80
C LEU A 495 -19.80 -18.27 -9.30
N ASN A 496 -20.10 -17.49 -8.26
CA ASN A 496 -21.44 -17.41 -7.69
C ASN A 496 -22.44 -16.70 -8.62
N PHE A 497 -22.01 -15.69 -9.37
CA PHE A 497 -22.91 -14.87 -10.19
C PHE A 497 -23.18 -15.46 -11.58
N MET A 498 -22.13 -15.98 -12.23
CA MET A 498 -22.19 -16.42 -13.63
C MET A 498 -21.65 -17.83 -13.86
N SER A 499 -21.28 -18.55 -12.79
CA SER A 499 -20.73 -19.91 -12.86
C SER A 499 -19.47 -20.02 -13.73
N LYS A 500 -18.70 -18.93 -13.84
CA LYS A 500 -17.41 -18.86 -14.52
C LYS A 500 -16.36 -18.28 -13.58
N SER A 501 -15.14 -18.81 -13.61
CA SER A 501 -14.01 -18.25 -12.87
C SER A 501 -13.58 -16.92 -13.48
N ILE A 502 -12.87 -16.07 -12.71
CA ILE A 502 -12.22 -14.87 -13.23
C ILE A 502 -11.24 -15.17 -14.37
N ALA A 503 -10.66 -16.37 -14.41
CA ALA A 503 -9.74 -16.78 -15.48
C ALA A 503 -10.40 -16.93 -16.85
N ALA A 504 -11.72 -17.13 -16.90
CA ALA A 504 -12.44 -17.17 -18.16
C ALA A 504 -12.51 -15.74 -18.78
N PRO A 505 -12.46 -15.58 -20.11
CA PRO A 505 -12.54 -14.26 -20.74
C PRO A 505 -13.72 -13.41 -20.28
N GLU A 506 -14.90 -14.03 -20.07
CA GLU A 506 -16.08 -13.32 -19.57
C GLU A 506 -15.97 -12.94 -18.09
N GLY A 507 -15.28 -13.78 -17.29
CA GLY A 507 -15.01 -13.50 -15.88
C GLY A 507 -14.03 -12.34 -15.71
N LYS A 508 -12.96 -12.31 -16.51
CA LYS A 508 -12.01 -11.19 -16.55
C LYS A 508 -12.69 -9.90 -17.00
N ALA A 509 -13.46 -9.93 -18.08
CA ALA A 509 -14.20 -8.77 -18.58
C ALA A 509 -15.17 -8.21 -17.52
N PHE A 510 -15.86 -9.09 -16.79
CA PHE A 510 -16.74 -8.66 -15.69
C PHE A 510 -15.96 -8.05 -14.53
N ALA A 511 -14.81 -8.63 -14.15
CA ALA A 511 -13.94 -8.04 -13.13
C ALA A 511 -13.45 -6.64 -13.53
N GLU A 512 -13.07 -6.44 -14.80
CA GLU A 512 -12.68 -5.13 -15.32
C GLU A 512 -13.81 -4.10 -15.21
N GLU A 513 -15.04 -4.50 -15.52
CA GLU A 513 -16.22 -3.65 -15.40
C GLU A 513 -16.57 -3.31 -13.94
N VAL A 514 -16.41 -4.27 -13.03
CA VAL A 514 -16.58 -4.04 -11.59
C VAL A 514 -15.57 -3.01 -11.09
N LEU A 515 -14.30 -3.15 -11.47
CA LEU A 515 -13.26 -2.18 -11.12
C LEU A 515 -13.57 -0.79 -11.68
N ASP A 516 -14.00 -0.69 -12.94
CA ASP A 516 -14.34 0.60 -13.56
C ASP A 516 -15.55 1.26 -12.89
N PHE A 517 -16.57 0.48 -12.51
CA PHE A 517 -17.70 0.96 -11.72
C PHE A 517 -17.23 1.52 -10.37
N MET A 518 -16.39 0.78 -9.64
CA MET A 518 -15.86 1.21 -8.35
C MET A 518 -15.04 2.50 -8.49
N ARG A 519 -14.15 2.58 -9.50
CA ARG A 519 -13.34 3.79 -9.76
C ARG A 519 -14.20 5.01 -10.02
N LYS A 520 -15.23 4.88 -10.86
CA LYS A 520 -16.16 5.98 -11.13
C LYS A 520 -16.84 6.44 -9.84
N ARG A 521 -17.32 5.50 -9.03
CA ARG A 521 -17.99 5.81 -7.76
C ARG A 521 -17.05 6.51 -6.77
N LEU A 522 -15.77 6.11 -6.71
CA LEU A 522 -14.76 6.77 -5.89
C LEU A 522 -14.49 8.21 -6.37
N ALA A 523 -14.41 8.43 -7.68
CA ALA A 523 -14.27 9.79 -8.24
C ALA A 523 -15.47 10.68 -7.84
N ASP A 524 -16.70 10.17 -7.95
CA ASP A 524 -17.89 10.89 -7.49
C ASP A 524 -17.78 11.27 -6.00
N TYR A 525 -17.26 10.37 -5.15
CA TYR A 525 -17.07 10.65 -3.72
C TYR A 525 -16.00 11.72 -3.46
N GLN A 526 -14.93 11.76 -4.25
CA GLN A 526 -13.89 12.78 -4.12
C GLN A 526 -14.43 14.18 -4.42
N GLU A 527 -15.27 14.29 -5.45
CA GLU A 527 -15.97 15.53 -5.79
C GLU A 527 -16.98 15.94 -4.71
N GLU A 528 -17.77 14.98 -4.21
CA GLU A 528 -18.81 15.22 -3.20
C GLU A 528 -18.22 15.67 -1.85
N THR A 529 -17.21 14.95 -1.35
CA THR A 529 -16.72 15.11 0.03
C THR A 529 -15.56 16.08 0.15
N GLY A 530 -14.86 16.34 -0.96
CA GLY A 530 -13.62 17.09 -0.89
C GLY A 530 -12.45 16.31 -0.28
N ASN A 531 -12.52 14.98 -0.15
CA ASN A 531 -11.45 14.10 0.35
C ASN A 531 -10.87 13.22 -0.78
N LEU A 532 -9.69 12.63 -0.54
CA LEU A 532 -9.05 11.71 -1.50
C LEU A 532 -9.55 10.28 -1.28
N TYR A 533 -9.80 9.54 -2.35
CA TYR A 533 -10.24 8.14 -2.34
C TYR A 533 -9.38 7.30 -3.27
N ASN A 534 -9.21 6.03 -2.93
CA ASN A 534 -8.47 5.10 -3.78
C ASN A 534 -9.04 3.69 -3.72
N LEU A 535 -8.76 2.93 -4.77
CA LEU A 535 -9.18 1.54 -4.94
C LEU A 535 -8.01 0.60 -4.62
N GLU A 536 -8.15 -0.24 -3.60
CA GLU A 536 -7.07 -1.15 -3.16
C GLU A 536 -7.36 -2.62 -3.48
N ALA A 537 -6.33 -3.32 -3.97
CA ALA A 537 -6.28 -4.77 -4.02
C ALA A 537 -5.93 -5.30 -2.63
N THR A 538 -6.95 -5.45 -1.76
CA THR A 538 -6.76 -5.77 -0.35
C THR A 538 -5.97 -7.09 -0.18
N PRO A 539 -4.86 -7.10 0.59
CA PRO A 539 -4.10 -8.33 0.90
C PRO A 539 -4.89 -9.39 1.67
N ALA A 540 -5.94 -8.97 2.38
CA ALA A 540 -6.98 -9.81 2.98
C ALA A 540 -6.46 -10.98 3.85
N GLU A 541 -5.43 -10.74 4.69
CA GLU A 541 -4.83 -11.75 5.59
C GLU A 541 -5.87 -12.48 6.44
N GLY A 542 -6.53 -11.75 7.36
CA GLY A 542 -7.65 -12.28 8.14
C GLY A 542 -8.99 -12.13 7.42
N THR A 543 -9.16 -11.08 6.61
CA THR A 543 -10.43 -10.73 5.96
C THR A 543 -10.93 -11.82 5.02
N SER A 544 -10.04 -12.47 4.26
CA SER A 544 -10.39 -13.53 3.32
C SER A 544 -11.10 -14.70 4.03
N TYR A 545 -10.48 -15.24 5.09
CA TYR A 545 -11.05 -16.32 5.89
C TYR A 545 -12.33 -15.88 6.62
N ARG A 546 -12.31 -14.70 7.25
CA ARG A 546 -13.43 -14.19 8.04
C ARG A 546 -14.70 -14.08 7.21
N LEU A 547 -14.62 -13.45 6.03
CA LEU A 547 -15.78 -13.27 5.16
C LEU A 547 -16.29 -14.61 4.65
N ALA A 548 -15.41 -15.49 4.15
CA ALA A 548 -15.81 -16.79 3.64
C ALA A 548 -16.48 -17.67 4.70
N LYS A 549 -15.97 -17.65 5.94
CA LYS A 549 -16.56 -18.37 7.08
C LYS A 549 -17.97 -17.86 7.42
N ILE A 550 -18.14 -16.55 7.59
CA ILE A 550 -19.46 -15.95 7.87
C ILE A 550 -20.44 -16.26 6.73
N ASP A 551 -19.94 -16.26 5.50
CA ASP A 551 -20.74 -16.52 4.32
C ASP A 551 -21.20 -17.97 4.26
N LYS A 552 -20.31 -18.94 4.51
CA LYS A 552 -20.64 -20.37 4.58
C LYS A 552 -21.60 -20.71 5.72
N GLU A 553 -21.44 -20.08 6.88
CA GLU A 553 -22.37 -20.27 8.00
C GLU A 553 -23.79 -19.79 7.65
N ARG A 554 -23.90 -18.70 6.86
CA ARG A 554 -25.19 -18.09 6.49
C ARG A 554 -25.83 -18.71 5.25
N TYR A 555 -25.03 -19.04 4.24
CA TYR A 555 -25.43 -19.63 2.96
C TYR A 555 -24.55 -20.86 2.70
N PRO A 556 -24.95 -22.05 3.17
CA PRO A 556 -24.10 -23.25 3.06
C PRO A 556 -23.68 -23.61 1.62
N ASP A 557 -24.50 -23.25 0.64
CA ASP A 557 -24.32 -23.47 -0.80
C ASP A 557 -23.53 -22.38 -1.53
N ILE A 558 -23.15 -21.27 -0.87
CA ILE A 558 -22.30 -20.25 -1.51
C ILE A 558 -20.95 -20.85 -1.91
N ILE A 559 -20.46 -20.54 -3.10
CA ILE A 559 -19.16 -21.02 -3.57
C ILE A 559 -18.06 -20.21 -2.87
N THR A 560 -17.14 -20.92 -2.23
CA THR A 560 -15.91 -20.39 -1.61
C THR A 560 -14.72 -21.21 -2.13
N SER A 561 -13.51 -20.68 -1.98
CA SER A 561 -12.30 -21.49 -2.14
C SER A 561 -12.00 -22.25 -0.83
N GLY A 562 -11.29 -23.38 -0.91
CA GLY A 562 -11.01 -24.25 0.24
C GLY A 562 -12.20 -25.14 0.63
N GLU A 563 -11.93 -26.41 0.95
CA GLU A 563 -12.96 -27.39 1.34
C GLU A 563 -13.26 -27.34 2.84
N THR A 564 -12.25 -27.61 3.67
CA THR A 564 -12.40 -27.69 5.14
C THR A 564 -12.42 -26.30 5.78
N ASP A 565 -11.47 -25.45 5.42
CA ASP A 565 -11.34 -24.08 5.93
C ASP A 565 -11.57 -23.10 4.77
N PRO A 566 -12.79 -22.52 4.65
CA PRO A 566 -13.15 -21.72 3.49
C PRO A 566 -12.42 -20.38 3.48
N TYR A 567 -12.02 -19.92 2.30
CA TYR A 567 -11.40 -18.62 2.08
C TYR A 567 -11.85 -18.02 0.74
N TYR A 568 -11.53 -16.74 0.54
CA TYR A 568 -11.76 -16.04 -0.72
C TYR A 568 -10.45 -15.62 -1.37
N THR A 569 -10.37 -15.75 -2.68
CA THR A 569 -9.18 -15.35 -3.43
C THR A 569 -8.93 -13.86 -3.26
N ASN A 570 -7.67 -13.49 -3.02
CA ASN A 570 -7.30 -12.11 -2.71
C ASN A 570 -7.70 -11.16 -3.84
N SER A 571 -8.48 -10.12 -3.55
CA SER A 571 -8.82 -9.05 -4.51
C SER A 571 -9.34 -9.58 -5.87
N THR A 572 -8.65 -9.28 -6.97
CA THR A 572 -8.90 -9.77 -8.34
C THR A 572 -7.81 -10.73 -8.83
N GLN A 573 -7.07 -11.36 -7.91
CA GLN A 573 -6.04 -12.33 -8.27
C GLN A 573 -6.69 -13.57 -8.90
N LEU A 574 -5.88 -14.31 -9.68
CA LEU A 574 -6.25 -15.65 -10.13
C LEU A 574 -6.35 -16.60 -8.93
N PRO A 575 -7.16 -17.68 -9.04
CA PRO A 575 -7.08 -18.79 -8.10
C PRO A 575 -5.64 -19.27 -7.96
N VAL A 576 -5.21 -19.57 -6.74
CA VAL A 576 -3.81 -19.90 -6.44
C VAL A 576 -3.33 -21.21 -7.08
N ASN A 577 -4.23 -22.00 -7.65
CA ASN A 577 -4.00 -23.28 -8.31
C ASN A 577 -4.34 -23.25 -9.81
N TYR A 578 -4.36 -22.06 -10.42
CA TYR A 578 -4.82 -21.87 -11.80
C TYR A 578 -3.77 -22.27 -12.86
N THR A 579 -2.54 -21.79 -12.73
CA THR A 579 -1.47 -22.02 -13.71
C THR A 579 -0.10 -22.05 -13.03
N ALA A 580 0.83 -22.81 -13.60
CA ALA A 580 2.26 -22.77 -13.27
C ALA A 580 3.03 -21.78 -14.16
N ASP A 581 2.42 -21.20 -15.19
CA ASP A 581 3.07 -20.21 -16.06
C ASP A 581 2.91 -18.80 -15.50
N VAL A 582 4.02 -18.23 -15.04
CA VAL A 582 4.06 -16.85 -14.53
C VAL A 582 3.65 -15.83 -15.60
N PHE A 583 3.97 -16.05 -16.88
CA PHE A 583 3.63 -15.12 -17.95
C PHE A 583 2.15 -15.16 -18.29
N GLU A 584 1.51 -16.33 -18.26
CA GLU A 584 0.05 -16.42 -18.38
C GLU A 584 -0.64 -15.63 -17.25
N ALA A 585 -0.15 -15.78 -16.01
CA ALA A 585 -0.67 -15.03 -14.88
C ALA A 585 -0.45 -13.51 -15.03
N LEU A 586 0.74 -13.09 -15.48
CA LEU A 586 1.08 -11.68 -15.75
C LEU A 586 0.18 -11.09 -16.84
N GLU A 587 0.00 -11.78 -17.98
CA GLU A 587 -0.85 -11.34 -19.10
C GLU A 587 -2.31 -11.21 -18.68
N HIS A 588 -2.81 -12.15 -17.88
CA HIS A 588 -4.15 -12.05 -17.32
C HIS A 588 -4.28 -10.84 -16.39
N GLN A 589 -3.32 -10.66 -15.48
CA GLN A 589 -3.40 -9.67 -14.41
C GLN A 589 -3.07 -8.23 -14.85
N ASP A 590 -2.28 -8.02 -15.90
CA ASP A 590 -1.76 -6.70 -16.29
C ASP A 590 -2.86 -5.63 -16.37
N SER A 591 -3.94 -5.90 -17.12
CA SER A 591 -5.06 -4.95 -17.28
C SER A 591 -5.87 -4.71 -16.00
N LEU A 592 -5.99 -5.71 -15.13
CA LEU A 592 -6.70 -5.61 -13.85
C LEU A 592 -5.89 -4.80 -12.84
N GLN A 593 -4.59 -5.09 -12.72
CA GLN A 593 -3.71 -4.46 -11.74
C GLN A 593 -3.58 -2.94 -12.01
N LYS A 594 -3.60 -2.51 -13.28
CA LYS A 594 -3.61 -1.09 -13.67
C LYS A 594 -4.85 -0.30 -13.23
N LYS A 595 -5.96 -0.98 -12.91
CA LYS A 595 -7.20 -0.29 -12.52
C LYS A 595 -7.21 0.09 -11.03
N TYR A 596 -6.32 -0.47 -10.22
CA TYR A 596 -6.18 -0.06 -8.83
C TYR A 596 -5.43 1.26 -8.74
N THR A 597 -6.06 2.27 -8.15
CA THR A 597 -5.45 3.56 -7.83
C THR A 597 -4.83 3.58 -6.43
N GLY A 598 -5.11 2.56 -5.63
CA GLY A 598 -4.49 2.30 -4.35
C GLY A 598 -3.53 1.14 -4.43
N GLY A 599 -3.40 0.42 -3.32
CA GLY A 599 -2.38 -0.61 -3.21
C GLY A 599 -2.60 -1.84 -4.10
N THR A 600 -1.65 -2.19 -4.97
CA THR A 600 -1.70 -3.41 -5.80
C THR A 600 -0.34 -4.09 -5.96
N VAL A 601 -0.30 -5.41 -6.12
CA VAL A 601 0.94 -6.17 -6.38
C VAL A 601 0.62 -7.51 -7.02
N LEU A 602 1.50 -8.00 -7.88
CA LEU A 602 1.53 -9.41 -8.27
C LEU A 602 2.72 -10.13 -7.64
N HIS A 603 2.45 -11.24 -6.97
CA HIS A 603 3.49 -12.08 -6.39
C HIS A 603 3.78 -13.27 -7.32
N ALA A 604 5.01 -13.35 -7.84
CA ALA A 604 5.49 -14.55 -8.53
C ALA A 604 5.95 -15.56 -7.47
N PHE A 605 5.00 -16.36 -6.94
CA PHE A 605 5.28 -17.43 -5.98
C PHE A 605 6.05 -18.57 -6.66
N LEU A 606 7.34 -18.70 -6.34
CA LEU A 606 8.25 -19.73 -6.82
C LEU A 606 8.46 -20.77 -5.71
N GLY A 607 8.61 -22.04 -6.08
CA GLY A 607 8.75 -23.12 -5.09
C GLY A 607 10.06 -23.19 -4.35
N GLU A 608 11.14 -22.79 -5.00
CA GLU A 608 12.44 -22.70 -4.35
C GLU A 608 13.23 -21.50 -4.87
N ASN A 609 14.37 -21.26 -4.23
CA ASN A 609 15.31 -20.22 -4.63
C ASN A 609 15.75 -20.42 -6.10
N ILE A 610 15.81 -19.32 -6.85
CA ILE A 610 16.44 -19.30 -8.18
C ILE A 610 17.96 -19.39 -8.04
N SER A 611 18.51 -20.59 -8.18
CA SER A 611 19.97 -20.83 -8.05
C SER A 611 20.85 -19.98 -8.98
N ASP A 612 20.33 -19.58 -10.14
CA ASP A 612 21.02 -18.69 -11.08
C ASP A 612 20.52 -17.24 -10.96
N ILE A 613 21.40 -16.37 -10.46
CA ILE A 613 21.15 -14.92 -10.31
C ILE A 613 20.77 -14.28 -11.65
N GLU A 614 21.36 -14.74 -12.75
CA GLU A 614 21.11 -14.19 -14.09
C GLU A 614 19.67 -14.48 -14.54
N THR A 615 19.15 -15.67 -14.23
CA THR A 615 17.74 -16.04 -14.46
C THR A 615 16.79 -15.13 -13.66
N CYS A 616 17.08 -14.88 -12.38
CA CYS A 616 16.29 -13.97 -11.55
C CYS A 616 16.26 -12.54 -12.12
N LYS A 617 17.43 -12.01 -12.47
CA LYS A 617 17.59 -10.71 -13.13
C LYS A 617 16.76 -10.62 -14.42
N ASN A 618 16.88 -11.63 -15.28
CA ASN A 618 16.21 -11.66 -16.58
C ASN A 618 14.69 -11.78 -16.44
N LEU A 619 14.18 -12.48 -15.43
CA LEU A 619 12.76 -12.53 -15.12
C LEU A 619 12.24 -11.14 -14.71
N VAL A 620 12.90 -10.49 -13.75
CA VAL A 620 12.53 -9.14 -13.30
C VAL A 620 12.58 -8.15 -14.46
N LYS A 621 13.62 -8.23 -15.31
CA LYS A 621 13.77 -7.39 -16.49
C LYS A 621 12.66 -7.64 -17.51
N LYS A 622 12.36 -8.89 -17.84
CA LYS A 622 11.27 -9.25 -18.78
C LYS A 622 9.92 -8.76 -18.26
N ILE A 623 9.66 -8.86 -16.96
CA ILE A 623 8.45 -8.31 -16.35
C ILE A 623 8.37 -6.78 -16.52
N ALA A 624 9.44 -6.08 -16.15
CA ALA A 624 9.48 -4.61 -16.19
C ALA A 624 9.24 -4.03 -17.59
N TYR A 625 9.78 -4.68 -18.62
CA TYR A 625 9.73 -4.19 -20.01
C TYR A 625 8.44 -4.59 -20.76
N ASN A 626 7.85 -5.74 -20.45
CA ASN A 626 6.71 -6.27 -21.21
C ASN A 626 5.34 -5.96 -20.59
N PHE A 627 5.29 -5.72 -19.27
CA PHE A 627 4.04 -5.52 -18.54
C PHE A 627 3.98 -4.11 -17.93
N HIS A 628 2.77 -3.62 -17.68
CA HIS A 628 2.50 -2.28 -17.18
C HIS A 628 2.16 -2.27 -15.68
N LEU A 629 2.00 -3.44 -15.08
CA LEU A 629 1.76 -3.62 -13.65
C LEU A 629 2.77 -2.86 -12.79
N PRO A 630 2.30 -2.13 -11.76
CA PRO A 630 3.11 -1.16 -11.03
C PRO A 630 4.06 -1.80 -10.03
N TYR A 631 3.66 -2.90 -9.41
CA TYR A 631 4.42 -3.58 -8.37
C TYR A 631 4.40 -5.08 -8.59
N TYR A 632 5.56 -5.70 -8.42
CA TYR A 632 5.70 -7.13 -8.50
C TYR A 632 6.85 -7.62 -7.62
N THR A 633 6.82 -8.91 -7.31
CA THR A 633 7.80 -9.53 -6.42
C THR A 633 8.13 -10.93 -6.90
N ILE A 634 9.39 -11.33 -6.74
CA ILE A 634 9.81 -12.73 -6.86
C ILE A 634 9.72 -13.36 -5.48
N THR A 635 9.12 -14.53 -5.35
CA THR A 635 8.75 -15.07 -4.04
C THR A 635 9.10 -16.56 -3.93
N PRO A 636 10.37 -16.90 -3.68
CA PRO A 636 10.77 -18.26 -3.33
C PRO A 636 10.22 -18.69 -1.96
N THR A 637 10.04 -20.00 -1.80
CA THR A 637 9.88 -20.68 -0.51
C THR A 637 11.24 -21.21 -0.02
N PHE A 638 11.50 -21.05 1.28
CA PHE A 638 12.74 -21.54 1.92
C PHE A 638 12.44 -21.99 3.35
N SER A 639 13.35 -22.77 3.93
CA SER A 639 13.19 -23.31 5.29
C SER A 639 14.38 -22.94 6.16
N ILE A 640 14.15 -22.78 7.46
CA ILE A 640 15.19 -22.47 8.45
C ILE A 640 15.24 -23.58 9.49
N CYS A 641 16.41 -24.19 9.65
CA CYS A 641 16.71 -25.11 10.74
C CYS A 641 17.51 -24.38 11.82
N GLN A 642 17.18 -24.59 13.09
CA GLN A 642 17.88 -23.95 14.21
C GLN A 642 19.38 -24.32 14.26
N ASP A 643 19.75 -25.52 13.82
CA ASP A 643 21.14 -26.00 13.86
C ASP A 643 21.88 -25.77 12.54
N HIS A 644 21.19 -25.85 11.40
CA HIS A 644 21.79 -25.85 10.07
C HIS A 644 21.51 -24.57 9.26
N GLY A 645 20.69 -23.66 9.78
CA GLY A 645 20.36 -22.39 9.14
C GLY A 645 19.48 -22.56 7.90
N TYR A 646 19.78 -21.78 6.86
CA TYR A 646 19.01 -21.68 5.62
C TYR A 646 19.04 -22.98 4.80
N ILE A 647 17.86 -23.41 4.36
CA ILE A 647 17.62 -24.56 3.49
C ILE A 647 16.75 -24.09 2.32
N SER A 648 17.13 -24.42 1.08
CA SER A 648 16.32 -24.09 -0.10
C SER A 648 15.05 -24.92 -0.13
N GLY A 649 13.92 -24.31 -0.49
CA GLY A 649 12.65 -25.01 -0.66
C GLY A 649 11.88 -25.29 0.64
N GLU A 650 10.80 -26.03 0.50
CA GLU A 650 9.89 -26.41 1.59
C GLU A 650 10.34 -27.69 2.29
N HIS A 651 10.79 -27.54 3.54
CA HIS A 651 11.22 -28.62 4.41
C HIS A 651 10.69 -28.37 5.82
N PHE A 652 9.60 -29.03 6.20
CA PHE A 652 9.10 -29.00 7.59
C PHE A 652 9.98 -29.78 8.57
N SER A 653 10.84 -30.67 8.05
CA SER A 653 11.88 -31.34 8.82
C SER A 653 13.21 -31.16 8.10
N CYS A 654 14.24 -30.78 8.85
CA CYS A 654 15.57 -30.52 8.31
C CYS A 654 16.10 -31.77 7.61
N PRO A 655 16.54 -31.70 6.34
CA PRO A 655 17.07 -32.86 5.62
C PRO A 655 18.39 -33.38 6.22
N THR A 656 19.08 -32.58 7.05
CA THR A 656 20.36 -32.94 7.67
C THR A 656 20.20 -33.58 9.04
N CYS A 657 19.38 -33.02 9.94
CA CYS A 657 19.22 -33.55 11.32
C CYS A 657 17.83 -34.08 11.66
N GLY A 658 16.83 -33.91 10.79
CA GLY A 658 15.46 -34.37 11.01
C GLY A 658 14.64 -33.55 12.02
N ILE A 659 15.21 -32.51 12.63
CA ILE A 659 14.50 -31.61 13.54
C ILE A 659 13.53 -30.72 12.76
N GLU A 660 12.42 -30.34 13.39
CA GLU A 660 11.44 -29.41 12.82
C GLU A 660 12.09 -28.12 12.32
N SER A 661 11.66 -27.66 11.15
CA SER A 661 12.17 -26.46 10.49
C SER A 661 11.03 -25.47 10.22
N GLU A 662 11.37 -24.18 10.28
CA GLU A 662 10.43 -23.10 9.98
C GLU A 662 10.36 -22.91 8.46
N VAL A 663 9.19 -23.09 7.84
CA VAL A 663 9.04 -22.89 6.40
C VAL A 663 8.59 -21.46 6.17
N TYR A 664 9.42 -20.65 5.52
CA TYR A 664 9.14 -19.27 5.20
C TYR A 664 8.63 -19.13 3.76
N SER A 665 7.48 -18.48 3.63
CA SER A 665 6.95 -18.03 2.35
C SER A 665 6.20 -16.72 2.54
N ARG A 666 5.94 -16.02 1.44
CA ARG A 666 5.04 -14.87 1.42
C ARG A 666 3.67 -15.35 0.96
N ILE A 667 2.64 -15.04 1.74
CA ILE A 667 1.26 -15.40 1.37
C ILE A 667 0.48 -14.17 0.89
N VAL A 668 0.54 -13.05 1.62
CA VAL A 668 -0.23 -11.83 1.32
C VAL A 668 0.63 -10.58 1.05
N GLY A 669 1.95 -10.68 1.24
CA GLY A 669 2.85 -9.55 0.98
C GLY A 669 4.17 -9.53 1.78
N TYR A 670 4.30 -10.28 2.86
CA TYR A 670 5.53 -10.32 3.65
C TYR A 670 5.86 -11.74 4.09
N TYR A 671 7.11 -11.97 4.47
CA TYR A 671 7.64 -13.29 4.84
C TYR A 671 7.34 -13.62 6.29
N ARG A 672 6.72 -14.78 6.50
CA ARG A 672 6.47 -15.38 7.82
C ARG A 672 6.54 -16.91 7.72
N PRO A 673 6.81 -17.59 8.85
CA PRO A 673 6.61 -19.02 8.92
C PRO A 673 5.18 -19.40 8.48
N VAL A 674 5.03 -20.36 7.56
CA VAL A 674 3.75 -20.90 7.11
C VAL A 674 2.91 -21.37 8.30
N GLN A 675 3.59 -21.87 9.34
CA GLN A 675 3.01 -22.29 10.62
C GLN A 675 2.24 -21.17 11.36
N ASN A 676 2.58 -19.90 11.15
CA ASN A 676 2.00 -18.77 11.91
C ASN A 676 0.74 -18.18 11.27
N TRP A 677 0.40 -18.58 10.04
CA TRP A 677 -0.77 -18.03 9.36
C TRP A 677 -2.08 -18.62 9.89
N ASN A 678 -3.17 -17.87 9.71
CA ASN A 678 -4.51 -18.35 10.01
C ASN A 678 -4.93 -19.53 9.13
N LYS A 679 -5.99 -20.24 9.53
CA LYS A 679 -6.45 -21.45 8.86
C LYS A 679 -6.79 -21.26 7.38
N GLY A 680 -7.46 -20.16 7.03
CA GLY A 680 -7.79 -19.87 5.64
C GLY A 680 -6.55 -19.66 4.78
N LYS A 681 -5.54 -18.95 5.29
CA LYS A 681 -4.26 -18.75 4.58
C LYS A 681 -3.41 -20.01 4.50
N LYS A 682 -3.48 -20.90 5.49
CA LYS A 682 -2.92 -22.25 5.38
C LYS A 682 -3.65 -23.09 4.33
N SER A 683 -4.97 -22.99 4.25
CA SER A 683 -5.76 -23.67 3.20
C SER A 683 -5.46 -23.12 1.80
N GLU A 684 -5.24 -21.81 1.67
CA GLU A 684 -4.80 -21.19 0.42
C GLU A 684 -3.42 -21.71 0.02
N TYR A 685 -2.46 -21.69 0.93
CA TYR A 685 -1.10 -22.16 0.69
C TYR A 685 -1.05 -23.65 0.30
N ALA A 686 -1.81 -24.51 1.01
CA ALA A 686 -1.79 -25.95 0.79
C ALA A 686 -2.24 -26.40 -0.62
N ILE A 687 -3.04 -25.58 -1.31
CA ILE A 687 -3.48 -25.89 -2.68
C ILE A 687 -2.74 -25.07 -3.73
N ARG A 688 -1.84 -24.18 -3.33
CA ARG A 688 -1.16 -23.26 -4.23
C ARG A 688 -0.30 -24.04 -5.22
N GLN A 689 -0.47 -23.71 -6.50
CA GLN A 689 0.45 -24.11 -7.54
C GLN A 689 1.50 -23.02 -7.68
N GLU A 690 2.76 -23.39 -7.45
CA GLU A 690 3.89 -22.48 -7.61
C GLU A 690 4.24 -22.34 -9.10
N PHE A 691 4.78 -21.18 -9.47
CA PHE A 691 5.19 -20.95 -10.85
C PHE A 691 6.50 -21.66 -11.15
N ASP A 692 6.58 -22.23 -12.35
CA ASP A 692 7.82 -22.78 -12.88
C ASP A 692 8.82 -21.65 -13.10
N ILE A 693 10.10 -21.90 -12.78
CA ILE A 693 11.17 -20.96 -13.11
C ILE A 693 11.30 -20.93 -14.64
N PRO A 694 10.99 -19.81 -15.31
CA PRO A 694 10.97 -19.79 -16.76
C PRO A 694 12.38 -19.88 -17.33
N LYS A 695 12.56 -20.68 -18.39
CA LYS A 695 13.77 -20.65 -19.21
C LYS A 695 13.72 -19.42 -20.09
N ILE A 696 14.52 -18.41 -19.77
CA ILE A 696 14.58 -17.16 -20.54
C ILE A 696 15.81 -17.20 -21.46
N GLU A 697 15.58 -17.19 -22.77
CA GLU A 697 16.67 -17.21 -23.74
C GLU A 697 17.34 -15.84 -23.87
N LYS A 698 18.67 -15.81 -24.02
CA LYS A 698 19.44 -14.55 -24.15
C LYS A 698 18.99 -13.68 -25.32
N GLN A 699 18.48 -14.30 -26.40
CA GLN A 699 17.99 -13.58 -27.56
C GLN A 699 16.72 -12.78 -27.25
N GLU A 700 15.80 -13.32 -26.44
CA GLU A 700 14.60 -12.60 -26.01
C GLU A 700 14.96 -11.35 -25.19
N ILE A 701 15.95 -11.47 -24.30
CA ILE A 701 16.42 -10.34 -23.48
C ILE A 701 17.08 -9.26 -24.34
N ALA A 702 17.86 -9.64 -25.35
CA ALA A 702 18.51 -8.69 -26.27
C ALA A 702 17.48 -7.92 -27.13
N MET A 703 16.29 -8.48 -27.32
CA MET A 703 15.19 -7.86 -28.08
C MET A 703 14.26 -7.01 -27.22
N LEU A 704 14.42 -6.99 -25.89
CA LEU A 704 13.60 -6.14 -25.01
C LEU A 704 13.84 -4.67 -25.37
N GLN A 705 12.80 -4.05 -25.92
CA GLN A 705 12.67 -2.63 -26.11
C GLN A 705 11.50 -2.16 -25.26
N PRO A 706 11.52 -0.94 -24.69
CA PRO A 706 10.31 -0.38 -24.09
C PRO A 706 9.19 -0.43 -25.12
N HIS A 707 8.06 -1.07 -24.82
CA HIS A 707 6.96 -1.17 -25.77
C HIS A 707 6.47 0.24 -26.17
N ASN A 708 6.29 0.44 -27.48
CA ASN A 708 5.72 1.59 -28.17
C ASN A 708 5.09 2.66 -27.25
N VAL A 709 5.90 3.63 -26.83
CA VAL A 709 5.41 5.00 -26.73
C VAL A 709 5.09 5.37 -28.17
N THR A 710 3.82 5.33 -28.56
CA THR A 710 3.40 5.90 -29.85
C THR A 710 4.00 7.30 -29.92
N LYS A 711 4.46 7.72 -31.10
CA LYS A 711 4.90 9.11 -31.32
C LYS A 711 3.89 10.13 -30.76
N GLU A 712 2.62 9.76 -30.59
CA GLU A 712 1.56 10.53 -29.93
C GLU A 712 1.80 10.82 -28.44
N ALA A 713 2.47 9.95 -27.68
CA ALA A 713 2.85 10.24 -26.28
C ALA A 713 4.07 11.15 -26.19
N LEU A 714 4.96 11.15 -27.20
CA LEU A 714 5.98 12.21 -27.39
C LEU A 714 5.37 13.52 -27.92
N ILE A 715 4.20 13.48 -28.56
CA ILE A 715 3.47 14.68 -29.02
C ILE A 715 2.64 15.32 -27.90
N LYS A 716 2.26 14.57 -26.84
CA LYS A 716 1.58 15.13 -25.66
C LYS A 716 2.49 15.95 -24.72
N GLU A 717 3.79 16.03 -24.99
CA GLU A 717 4.72 17.01 -24.40
C GLU A 717 4.77 18.36 -25.16
N GLN A 718 3.87 18.61 -26.12
CA GLN A 718 3.60 19.99 -26.53
C GLN A 718 2.62 20.63 -25.54
N LEU A 719 3.18 21.26 -24.50
CA LEU A 719 2.52 22.30 -23.71
C LEU A 719 1.71 23.23 -24.65
N PRO A 720 0.45 23.57 -24.32
CA PRO A 720 -0.20 24.68 -25.00
C PRO A 720 0.69 25.91 -24.84
N LYS A 721 1.03 26.56 -25.97
CA LYS A 721 1.68 27.87 -25.98
C LYS A 721 0.82 28.85 -25.17
N LEU A 722 1.11 28.98 -23.89
CA LEU A 722 0.60 30.05 -23.06
C LEU A 722 1.27 31.33 -23.57
N THR A 723 0.46 32.20 -24.15
CA THR A 723 0.81 33.60 -24.40
C THR A 723 1.32 34.22 -23.10
N PRO A 724 2.55 34.76 -23.05
CA PRO A 724 3.07 35.42 -21.86
C PRO A 724 2.27 36.70 -21.59
N ILE A 725 1.70 36.81 -20.40
CA ILE A 725 1.26 38.10 -19.87
C ILE A 725 2.52 38.79 -19.33
N ASN A 726 2.92 39.87 -20.02
CA ASN A 726 4.03 40.74 -19.68
C ASN A 726 3.85 41.34 -18.26
N PHE A 727 4.66 40.88 -17.31
CA PHE A 727 5.18 41.76 -16.26
C PHE A 727 6.65 41.97 -16.62
N TYR A 728 7.09 43.24 -16.62
CA TYR A 728 8.39 43.77 -17.08
C TYR A 728 8.41 44.28 -18.54
N PRO A 729 8.72 45.58 -18.77
CA PRO A 729 8.77 46.15 -20.10
C PRO A 729 9.95 45.60 -20.91
N GLU A 730 9.68 45.37 -22.18
CA GLU A 730 10.54 44.73 -23.18
C GLU A 730 11.89 45.44 -23.34
N ALA A 731 12.97 44.67 -23.21
CA ALA A 731 14.22 44.93 -23.89
C ALA A 731 14.41 43.82 -24.92
N GLU A 732 14.28 44.18 -26.20
CA GLU A 732 14.53 43.30 -27.35
C GLU A 732 15.91 42.65 -27.22
N LYS A 733 15.96 41.32 -27.10
CA LYS A 733 17.18 40.54 -27.34
C LYS A 733 17.19 40.08 -28.78
N ASP A 734 17.84 40.93 -29.57
CA ASP A 734 18.38 40.65 -30.89
C ASP A 734 19.33 39.44 -30.84
N ASN A 735 18.91 38.32 -31.43
CA ASN A 735 19.70 37.09 -31.55
C ASN A 735 20.72 37.14 -32.69
N SER A 736 21.07 38.31 -33.24
CA SER A 736 22.09 38.47 -34.29
C SER A 736 23.53 38.71 -33.76
N ILE A 737 23.77 38.61 -32.44
CA ILE A 737 25.04 39.07 -31.83
C ILE A 737 26.03 37.93 -31.47
N LEU A 738 25.62 36.66 -31.41
CA LEU A 738 26.52 35.55 -31.02
C LEU A 738 27.25 34.86 -32.19
N GLU A 739 26.64 34.80 -33.39
CA GLU A 739 27.28 34.23 -34.58
C GLU A 739 28.49 35.06 -35.10
N ASN A 740 28.71 36.27 -34.59
CA ASN A 740 29.73 37.20 -35.10
C ASN A 740 31.05 37.24 -34.31
N LYS A 741 31.21 36.48 -33.22
CA LYS A 741 32.42 36.58 -32.37
C LYS A 741 33.44 35.47 -32.58
N ILE A 742 33.06 34.20 -32.64
CA ILE A 742 34.01 33.09 -32.75
C ILE A 742 34.15 32.66 -34.22
N GLN A 743 35.33 32.87 -34.80
CA GLN A 743 35.62 32.57 -36.20
C GLN A 743 36.51 31.34 -36.37
N SER A 744 37.32 30.98 -35.36
CA SER A 744 38.11 29.75 -35.39
C SER A 744 38.50 29.26 -34.00
N PHE A 745 39.02 28.04 -33.90
CA PHE A 745 39.59 27.52 -32.65
C PHE A 745 40.93 26.80 -32.84
N LYS A 746 41.70 26.70 -31.75
CA LYS A 746 42.84 25.77 -31.61
C LYS A 746 42.56 24.82 -30.45
N PHE A 747 42.65 23.52 -30.67
CA PHE A 747 42.48 22.50 -29.65
C PHE A 747 43.80 21.78 -29.37
N PHE A 748 44.21 21.77 -28.12
CA PHE A 748 45.40 21.12 -27.60
C PHE A 748 45.00 19.87 -26.83
N TYR A 749 45.54 18.73 -27.25
CA TYR A 749 45.22 17.42 -26.67
C TYR A 749 46.49 16.58 -26.46
N SER A 750 46.36 15.44 -25.79
CA SER A 750 47.40 14.41 -25.69
C SER A 750 46.76 13.03 -25.84
N ASP A 751 47.51 12.06 -26.38
CA ASP A 751 47.03 10.69 -26.54
C ASP A 751 46.81 9.96 -25.19
N THR A 752 47.38 10.47 -24.10
CA THR A 752 47.22 9.91 -22.74
C THR A 752 46.16 10.65 -21.89
N CYS A 753 45.50 11.67 -22.45
CA CYS A 753 44.52 12.50 -21.76
C CYS A 753 43.11 11.86 -21.82
N PRO A 754 42.53 11.43 -20.68
CA PRO A 754 41.24 10.72 -20.67
C PRO A 754 40.04 11.61 -21.06
N ASN A 755 40.15 12.93 -20.87
CA ASN A 755 39.09 13.89 -21.18
C ASN A 755 39.18 14.49 -22.59
N CYS A 756 40.27 14.25 -23.31
CA CYS A 756 40.49 14.83 -24.63
C CYS A 756 39.57 14.25 -25.73
N PRO A 757 39.20 12.94 -25.72
CA PRO A 757 38.26 12.39 -26.71
C PRO A 757 36.88 13.04 -26.68
N SER A 758 36.31 13.28 -25.50
CA SER A 758 34.97 13.88 -25.37
C SER A 758 34.94 15.34 -25.79
N VAL A 759 35.98 16.11 -25.45
CA VAL A 759 36.13 17.50 -25.91
C VAL A 759 36.33 17.56 -27.42
N LYS A 760 37.14 16.65 -27.98
CA LYS A 760 37.34 16.54 -29.44
C LYS A 760 36.03 16.26 -30.18
N GLU A 761 35.25 15.28 -29.74
CA GLU A 761 33.97 14.93 -30.36
C GLU A 761 32.98 16.10 -30.29
N TYR A 762 33.00 16.87 -29.20
CA TYR A 762 32.14 18.03 -29.04
C TYR A 762 32.50 19.17 -30.00
N ILE A 763 33.78 19.55 -30.08
CA ILE A 763 34.21 20.66 -30.95
C ILE A 763 34.15 20.32 -32.44
N GLU A 764 34.27 19.05 -32.81
CA GLU A 764 34.08 18.59 -34.21
C GLU A 764 32.62 18.73 -34.67
N LYS A 765 31.66 18.78 -33.72
CA LYS A 765 30.24 19.08 -34.01
C LYS A 765 29.95 20.58 -34.14
N LEU A 766 30.89 21.44 -33.74
CA LEU A 766 30.74 22.89 -33.94
C LEU A 766 31.01 23.21 -35.42
N ALA A 767 30.12 23.99 -36.05
CA ALA A 767 30.31 24.48 -37.41
C ALA A 767 31.34 25.64 -37.49
N VAL A 768 32.45 25.53 -36.73
CA VAL A 768 33.52 26.53 -36.60
C VAL A 768 34.83 25.89 -37.08
N PRO A 769 35.61 26.51 -37.98
CA PRO A 769 36.86 25.95 -38.45
C PRO A 769 37.93 25.94 -37.34
N GLY A 770 38.70 24.86 -37.19
CA GLY A 770 39.73 24.77 -36.14
C GLY A 770 40.91 23.86 -36.45
N LYS A 771 41.97 23.99 -35.64
CA LYS A 771 43.21 23.22 -35.74
C LYS A 771 43.45 22.39 -34.48
N PHE A 772 44.00 21.20 -34.67
CA PHE A 772 44.25 20.22 -33.62
C PHE A 772 45.77 20.05 -33.41
N PHE A 773 46.22 20.20 -32.16
CA PHE A 773 47.63 20.10 -31.80
C PHE A 773 47.82 19.05 -30.69
N ASN A 774 48.62 18.02 -30.97
CA ASN A 774 49.00 17.04 -29.96
C ASN A 774 50.17 17.59 -29.13
N ALA A 775 49.90 18.03 -27.90
CA ALA A 775 50.87 18.61 -26.98
C ALA A 775 51.92 17.60 -26.48
N SER A 776 51.80 16.31 -26.83
CA SER A 776 52.83 15.28 -26.60
C SER A 776 53.84 15.15 -27.74
N GLN A 777 53.67 15.87 -28.85
CA GLN A 777 54.60 15.90 -29.99
C GLN A 777 55.36 17.23 -30.06
N PRO A 778 56.61 17.26 -30.57
CA PRO A 778 57.45 18.47 -30.60
C PRO A 778 56.76 19.70 -31.20
N ASP A 779 56.09 19.55 -32.34
CA ASP A 779 55.41 20.66 -33.04
C ASP A 779 54.19 21.17 -32.27
N GLY A 780 53.43 20.26 -31.63
CA GLY A 780 52.27 20.63 -30.82
C GLY A 780 52.66 21.24 -29.47
N LEU A 781 53.81 20.85 -28.91
CA LEU A 781 54.37 21.42 -27.69
C LEU A 781 54.86 22.85 -27.90
N GLU A 782 55.49 23.14 -29.04
CA GLU A 782 55.92 24.50 -29.39
C GLU A 782 54.73 25.43 -29.63
N GLU A 783 53.68 24.93 -30.30
CA GLU A 783 52.43 25.68 -30.45
C GLU A 783 51.73 25.89 -29.10
N ALA A 784 51.69 24.88 -28.22
CA ALA A 784 51.15 25.01 -26.87
C ALA A 784 51.88 26.09 -26.06
N ARG A 785 53.23 26.12 -26.14
CA ARG A 785 54.06 27.14 -25.51
C ARG A 785 53.77 28.54 -26.05
N THR A 786 53.61 28.68 -27.38
CA THR A 786 53.31 29.96 -28.03
C THR A 786 51.95 30.53 -27.60
N ASN A 787 50.98 29.66 -27.28
CA ASN A 787 49.65 30.05 -26.84
C ASN A 787 49.45 29.95 -25.31
N ASN A 788 50.53 29.83 -24.51
CA ASN A 788 50.51 29.70 -23.04
C ASN A 788 49.60 28.57 -22.51
N VAL A 789 49.54 27.43 -23.21
CA VAL A 789 48.75 26.27 -22.80
C VAL A 789 49.52 25.42 -21.79
N MET A 790 49.00 25.34 -20.57
CA MET A 790 49.66 24.66 -19.44
C MET A 790 49.10 23.27 -19.14
N ALA A 791 47.97 22.89 -19.76
CA ALA A 791 47.32 21.59 -19.58
C ALA A 791 46.52 21.20 -20.82
N VAL A 792 46.18 19.91 -20.94
CA VAL A 792 45.25 19.40 -21.95
C VAL A 792 44.11 18.63 -21.25
N PRO A 793 42.85 18.68 -21.74
CA PRO A 793 42.42 19.37 -22.96
C PRO A 793 42.36 20.89 -22.78
N THR A 794 42.68 21.64 -23.83
CA THR A 794 42.50 23.10 -23.88
C THR A 794 42.04 23.51 -25.27
N VAL A 795 40.90 24.19 -25.37
CA VAL A 795 40.38 24.83 -26.59
C VAL A 795 40.50 26.33 -26.42
N ILE A 796 41.11 27.02 -27.39
CA ILE A 796 41.15 28.48 -27.46
C ILE A 796 40.33 28.92 -28.66
N PHE A 797 39.36 29.81 -28.43
CA PHE A 797 38.51 30.40 -29.45
C PHE A 797 39.06 31.76 -29.90
N PHE A 798 39.00 32.04 -31.20
CA PHE A 798 39.55 33.25 -31.82
C PHE A 798 38.49 34.01 -32.61
N ASP A 799 38.61 35.34 -32.63
CA ASP A 799 37.77 36.22 -33.45
C ASP A 799 38.30 36.38 -34.88
N LYS A 800 37.61 37.21 -35.67
CA LYS A 800 37.97 37.54 -37.07
C LYS A 800 39.33 38.22 -37.22
N GLU A 801 39.86 38.82 -36.15
CA GLU A 801 41.17 39.50 -36.12
C GLU A 801 42.28 38.56 -35.63
N GLY A 802 41.94 37.30 -35.32
CA GLY A 802 42.88 36.29 -34.83
C GLY A 802 43.24 36.45 -33.36
N LYS A 803 42.44 37.20 -32.58
CA LYS A 803 42.66 37.39 -31.14
C LYS A 803 41.92 36.34 -30.34
N ALA A 804 42.58 35.76 -29.33
CA ALA A 804 41.96 34.80 -28.42
C ALA A 804 40.86 35.49 -27.58
N ILE A 805 39.66 34.95 -27.61
CA ILE A 805 38.47 35.49 -26.93
C ILE A 805 38.19 34.73 -25.64
N ASN A 806 38.25 33.39 -25.72
CA ASN A 806 37.90 32.48 -24.62
C ASN A 806 38.77 31.23 -24.67
N THR A 807 38.98 30.62 -23.50
CA THR A 807 39.69 29.35 -23.32
C THR A 807 38.83 28.40 -22.50
N ALA A 808 38.72 27.15 -22.90
CA ALA A 808 37.92 26.12 -22.26
C ALA A 808 38.67 24.80 -22.13
N HIS A 809 38.41 24.05 -21.05
CA HIS A 809 39.08 22.79 -20.73
C HIS A 809 38.13 21.58 -20.68
N SER A 810 36.82 21.79 -20.84
CA SER A 810 35.79 20.74 -20.83
C SER A 810 34.63 21.09 -21.77
N THR A 811 33.77 20.13 -22.08
CA THR A 811 32.55 20.34 -22.88
C THR A 811 31.62 21.36 -22.26
N VAL A 812 31.49 21.34 -20.92
CA VAL A 812 30.67 22.31 -20.15
C VAL A 812 31.23 23.73 -20.23
N GLU A 813 32.55 23.89 -20.24
CA GLU A 813 33.18 25.22 -20.41
C GLU A 813 33.04 25.74 -21.83
N ILE A 814 33.07 24.86 -22.84
CA ILE A 814 32.82 25.23 -24.24
C ILE A 814 31.40 25.77 -24.40
N GLU A 815 30.39 25.12 -23.81
CA GLU A 815 29.00 25.59 -23.80
C GLU A 815 28.81 26.96 -23.17
N LYS A 816 29.67 27.33 -22.21
CA LYS A 816 29.67 28.66 -21.59
C LYS A 816 30.42 29.71 -22.42
N CYS A 817 31.32 29.27 -23.30
CA CYS A 817 32.12 30.14 -24.16
C CYS A 817 31.41 30.50 -25.46
N LEU A 818 30.54 29.60 -25.94
CA LEU A 818 29.61 29.80 -27.05
C LEU A 818 28.39 30.61 -26.58
#